data_AF-A0A419W0B8-F1
#
_entry.id   AF-A0A419W0B8-F1
#
_cell.length_a   1.000
_cell.length_b   1.000
_cell.length_c   1.000
_cell.angle_alpha   90.00
_cell.angle_beta   90.00
_cell.angle_gamma   90.00
#
_symmetry.space_group_name_H-M   'P 1'
#
loop_
_entity.id
_entity.type
_entity.pdbx_description
1 polymer ?
#
loop_
_entity_poly.entity_id
_entity_poly.type
_entity_poly.pdbx_seq_one_letter_code
_entity_poly.pdbx_strand_id
1 'polypeptide(L)'
;MTDDELTDDRDGRVLYSPPEWAPVPGAMYPRVERLEHDESDDPTILATFECYETTGKNGTDEPYFPVYRSTDDGRTWSRFAEIRDTQHGWGLRYQPTLFEVPQQLGPWEAGTVFAVGNSIPSDRSETSIDLYASEDGGRTWSYVSTVVTGGKAVPGRGESPVWAPELTVDADGNLVCYFSDARHSDEGYNRVIGHRVSTDGGQTWNAETFDVAVADDESTPGMPTITTLPTGQYLLTYFIGGRQYGGGVYVKTSPNGRDWGDPDDVGSPVRTDDGRQLIEGPYATWVPYGGEDGTILVAGKTLRDQNRNRVPESGTVLLASSDLAGAETWEPVSAPLWFDDELETGHRSVGWSSALLPSADGTSLLHLTSTYDGHGKTEIRYARATLESLFDYDSSEHVDEQSSQRRPSDHPSPSQDPPRAIRRSRESTQSAESHHVKSIVKAFELLETLEQTGEIGVTELSRQTGIAKSSVYKYLDTLRHLGYVTKSDGAYAPSLRLFHFGQRIVSRHEVYRIAQPELDALAEKTGEVVSLIVEEDGDAVYLYSTSPHDDRTIEEGSRMPIHASTGGKALLSYRSREYVDDILENTAFDIDRQNFYADLKRARDNRVIIDRETNNQQYNAGVLEKRWHSFDQQAETNQLYRIAVPIRDTEDNGIAAIEVLGSELQRDSRRLQEEIVPLLVSAGKSIETELLSN
;
A
#
# COMPACT_ATOMS: atom_id res chain seq x y z
N MET A 1 -30.97 -19.81 29.23
CA MET A 1 -30.40 -19.50 27.89
C MET A 1 -28.96 -19.18 28.18
N THR A 2 -28.11 -20.10 27.79
CA THR A 2 -26.70 -20.20 28.18
C THR A 2 -25.91 -19.04 27.61
N ASP A 3 -24.96 -18.51 28.38
CA ASP A 3 -23.83 -17.73 27.90
C ASP A 3 -23.28 -18.42 26.64
N ASP A 4 -23.57 -17.86 25.47
CA ASP A 4 -22.71 -18.10 24.32
C ASP A 4 -21.40 -17.42 24.71
N GLU A 5 -20.41 -18.24 25.08
CA GLU A 5 -19.03 -17.82 25.28
C GLU A 5 -18.72 -16.81 24.18
N LEU A 6 -18.29 -15.60 24.55
CA LEU A 6 -17.60 -14.70 23.63
C LEU A 6 -16.37 -15.49 23.16
N THR A 7 -16.56 -16.29 22.11
CA THR A 7 -15.48 -17.05 21.50
C THR A 7 -14.46 -16.04 21.04
N ASP A 8 -13.20 -16.31 21.32
CA ASP A 8 -12.03 -15.50 20.95
C ASP A 8 -11.78 -15.50 19.42
N ASP A 9 -12.86 -15.41 18.64
CA ASP A 9 -12.88 -15.38 17.19
C ASP A 9 -12.47 -13.98 16.72
N ARG A 10 -11.17 -13.72 16.80
CA ARG A 10 -10.53 -12.47 16.41
C ARG A 10 -10.60 -12.24 14.90
N ASP A 11 -10.88 -13.26 14.08
CA ASP A 11 -11.13 -13.12 12.64
C ASP A 11 -12.45 -12.39 12.35
N GLY A 12 -13.35 -12.37 13.33
CA GLY A 12 -14.63 -11.66 13.28
C GLY A 12 -15.61 -12.19 12.23
N ARG A 13 -16.71 -11.46 12.06
CA ARG A 13 -17.81 -11.78 11.13
C ARG A 13 -17.96 -10.69 10.09
N VAL A 14 -18.39 -11.09 8.89
CA VAL A 14 -18.73 -10.16 7.81
C VAL A 14 -20.06 -9.47 8.15
N LEU A 15 -20.04 -8.13 8.22
CA LEU A 15 -21.25 -7.30 8.22
C LEU A 15 -21.76 -7.09 6.79
N TYR A 16 -20.83 -6.81 5.87
CA TYR A 16 -21.12 -6.51 4.49
C TYR A 16 -19.93 -6.86 3.58
N SER A 17 -20.19 -7.62 2.51
CA SER A 17 -19.23 -7.81 1.42
C SER A 17 -19.72 -7.08 0.17
N PRO A 18 -18.84 -6.34 -0.52
CA PRO A 18 -19.21 -5.65 -1.76
C PRO A 18 -19.54 -6.65 -2.87
N PRO A 19 -20.56 -6.37 -3.70
CA PRO A 19 -20.85 -7.21 -4.85
C PRO A 19 -19.71 -7.18 -5.87
N GLU A 20 -19.61 -8.23 -6.70
CA GLU A 20 -18.52 -8.41 -7.68
C GLU A 20 -18.35 -7.22 -8.63
N TRP A 21 -19.43 -6.53 -9.01
CA TRP A 21 -19.40 -5.38 -9.91
C TRP A 21 -19.19 -4.03 -9.20
N ALA A 22 -19.24 -3.97 -7.86
CA ALA A 22 -18.97 -2.71 -7.17
C ALA A 22 -17.52 -2.26 -7.44
N PRO A 23 -17.27 -0.96 -7.65
CA PRO A 23 -15.91 -0.46 -7.86
C PRO A 23 -15.04 -0.64 -6.62
N VAL A 24 -13.72 -0.69 -6.83
CA VAL A 24 -12.71 -0.54 -5.77
C VAL A 24 -12.89 0.86 -5.12
N PRO A 25 -12.84 0.97 -3.79
CA PRO A 25 -12.36 -0.03 -2.84
C PRO A 25 -13.40 -1.05 -2.36
N GLY A 26 -14.70 -0.91 -2.65
CA GLY A 26 -15.74 -1.79 -2.12
C GLY A 26 -16.52 -1.14 -0.99
N ALA A 27 -16.13 -1.37 0.27
CA ALA A 27 -16.67 -0.67 1.43
C ALA A 27 -15.60 -0.25 2.44
N MET A 28 -15.80 0.91 3.06
CA MET A 28 -14.85 1.57 3.97
C MET A 28 -15.58 2.43 5.00
N TYR A 29 -14.84 3.04 5.95
CA TYR A 29 -15.40 4.01 6.90
C TYR A 29 -16.61 3.50 7.69
N PRO A 30 -16.52 2.34 8.35
CA PRO A 30 -17.56 1.94 9.27
C PRO A 30 -17.70 2.95 10.42
N ARG A 31 -18.95 3.16 10.81
CA ARG A 31 -19.37 3.92 12.00
C ARG A 31 -20.49 3.16 12.68
N VAL A 32 -20.54 3.29 14.00
CA VAL A 32 -21.58 2.69 14.82
C VAL A 32 -22.04 3.70 15.86
N GLU A 33 -23.32 3.62 16.19
CA GLU A 33 -23.94 4.46 17.21
C GLU A 33 -24.96 3.62 17.99
N ARG A 34 -24.90 3.68 19.32
CA ARG A 34 -25.94 3.10 20.18
C ARG A 34 -27.08 4.10 20.33
N LEU A 35 -28.32 3.63 20.23
CA LEU A 35 -29.50 4.44 20.52
C LEU A 35 -29.85 4.32 22.00
N GLU A 36 -29.44 5.30 22.79
CA GLU A 36 -29.70 5.36 24.24
C GLU A 36 -31.16 5.75 24.55
N HIS A 37 -31.89 6.30 23.56
CA HIS A 37 -33.29 6.71 23.69
C HIS A 37 -34.29 5.72 23.06
N ASP A 38 -33.83 4.58 22.55
CA ASP A 38 -34.72 3.51 22.06
C ASP A 38 -35.36 2.79 23.25
N GLU A 39 -36.70 2.66 23.26
CA GLU A 39 -37.45 2.05 24.36
C GLU A 39 -37.40 0.49 24.34
N SER A 40 -36.48 -0.11 23.59
CA SER A 40 -36.34 -1.57 23.51
C SER A 40 -35.69 -2.16 24.76
N ASP A 41 -36.10 -3.38 25.13
CA ASP A 41 -35.51 -4.10 26.28
C ASP A 41 -34.01 -4.42 26.07
N ASP A 42 -33.61 -4.67 24.82
CA ASP A 42 -32.23 -4.92 24.42
C ASP A 42 -31.59 -3.67 23.78
N PRO A 43 -30.29 -3.40 23.97
CA PRO A 43 -29.60 -2.26 23.36
C PRO A 43 -29.67 -2.30 21.82
N THR A 44 -30.19 -1.23 21.23
CA THR A 44 -30.20 -1.04 19.77
C THR A 44 -28.93 -0.31 19.33
N ILE A 45 -28.29 -0.85 18.29
CA ILE A 45 -27.11 -0.24 17.66
C ILE A 45 -27.36 -0.09 16.17
N LEU A 46 -27.01 1.06 15.63
CA LEU A 46 -26.96 1.33 14.19
C LEU A 46 -25.52 1.28 13.70
N ALA A 47 -25.30 0.75 12.50
CA ALA A 47 -24.03 0.80 11.80
C ALA A 47 -24.22 1.36 10.39
N THR A 48 -23.25 2.12 9.92
CA THR A 48 -23.19 2.62 8.54
C THR A 48 -21.75 2.63 8.03
N PHE A 49 -21.57 2.81 6.72
CA PHE A 49 -20.26 2.81 6.06
C PHE A 49 -20.36 3.36 4.64
N GLU A 50 -19.23 3.67 4.02
CA GLU A 50 -19.15 3.90 2.58
C GLU A 50 -19.41 2.60 1.83
N CYS A 51 -20.27 2.64 0.82
CA CYS A 51 -20.40 1.56 -0.15
C CYS A 51 -20.76 2.09 -1.54
N TYR A 52 -20.48 1.29 -2.56
CA TYR A 52 -20.66 1.68 -3.96
C TYR A 52 -21.62 0.74 -4.70
N GLU A 53 -22.66 0.26 -4.01
CA GLU A 53 -23.64 -0.70 -4.56
C GLU A 53 -24.52 -0.15 -5.71
N THR A 54 -24.52 1.14 -5.94
CA THR A 54 -25.31 1.74 -7.03
C THR A 54 -24.42 2.28 -8.12
N THR A 55 -23.13 2.44 -7.87
CA THR A 55 -22.18 3.03 -8.83
C THR A 55 -21.88 2.09 -9.99
N GLY A 56 -22.11 2.59 -11.20
CA GLY A 56 -21.83 1.88 -12.46
C GLY A 56 -22.87 0.80 -12.82
N LYS A 57 -23.81 0.49 -11.92
CA LYS A 57 -24.88 -0.47 -12.17
C LYS A 57 -26.00 0.20 -12.96
N ASN A 58 -26.34 -0.33 -14.14
CA ASN A 58 -27.40 0.23 -15.01
C ASN A 58 -27.24 1.73 -15.34
N GLY A 59 -26.02 2.28 -15.25
CA GLY A 59 -25.76 3.70 -15.47
C GLY A 59 -26.13 4.62 -14.30
N THR A 60 -26.46 4.09 -13.12
CA THR A 60 -26.62 4.90 -11.90
C THR A 60 -25.26 5.16 -11.26
N ASP A 61 -25.06 6.36 -10.73
CA ASP A 61 -23.92 6.70 -9.86
C ASP A 61 -24.37 7.60 -8.72
N GLU A 62 -25.33 7.07 -7.95
CA GLU A 62 -25.87 7.71 -6.75
C GLU A 62 -25.55 6.82 -5.54
N PRO A 63 -24.28 6.84 -5.05
CA PRO A 63 -23.92 6.15 -3.82
C PRO A 63 -24.77 6.68 -2.65
N TYR A 64 -24.89 5.84 -1.62
CA TYR A 64 -25.69 6.12 -0.44
C TYR A 64 -25.04 5.43 0.76
N PHE A 65 -25.43 5.82 1.96
CA PHE A 65 -24.97 5.14 3.17
C PHE A 65 -25.99 4.08 3.59
N PRO A 66 -25.65 2.78 3.60
CA PRO A 66 -26.53 1.75 4.14
C PRO A 66 -26.59 1.88 5.66
N VAL A 67 -27.73 1.57 6.25
CA VAL A 67 -27.91 1.49 7.70
C VAL A 67 -28.21 0.03 8.05
N TYR A 68 -27.37 -0.54 8.90
CA TYR A 68 -27.57 -1.84 9.52
C TYR A 68 -28.00 -1.64 10.97
N ARG A 69 -28.87 -2.52 11.47
CA ARG A 69 -29.37 -2.49 12.84
C ARG A 69 -29.09 -3.81 13.54
N SER A 70 -28.60 -3.70 14.77
CA SER A 70 -28.55 -4.77 15.76
C SER A 70 -29.48 -4.43 16.92
N THR A 71 -30.15 -5.44 17.45
CA THR A 71 -30.99 -5.36 18.67
C THR A 71 -30.56 -6.40 19.70
N ASP A 72 -29.29 -6.81 19.64
CA ASP A 72 -28.70 -7.83 20.49
C ASP A 72 -27.26 -7.45 20.90
N ASP A 73 -27.04 -6.13 21.05
CA ASP A 73 -25.75 -5.50 21.39
C ASP A 73 -24.61 -5.86 20.41
N GLY A 74 -24.92 -5.86 19.11
CA GLY A 74 -23.95 -6.03 18.03
C GLY A 74 -23.57 -7.48 17.72
N ARG A 75 -24.31 -8.47 18.25
CA ARG A 75 -24.06 -9.90 17.98
C ARG A 75 -24.53 -10.30 16.58
N THR A 76 -25.65 -9.76 16.14
CA THR A 76 -26.20 -9.96 14.80
C THR A 76 -26.71 -8.65 14.22
N TRP A 77 -26.73 -8.59 12.89
CA TRP A 77 -27.05 -7.38 12.14
C TRP A 77 -28.00 -7.68 11.00
N SER A 78 -28.87 -6.71 10.71
CA SER A 78 -29.76 -6.75 9.56
C SER A 78 -29.73 -5.41 8.84
N ARG A 79 -29.81 -5.44 7.50
CA ARG A 79 -29.99 -4.21 6.71
C ARG A 79 -31.35 -3.59 7.07
N PHE A 80 -31.34 -2.30 7.38
CA PHE A 80 -32.45 -1.63 8.05
C PHE A 80 -32.98 -0.43 7.26
N ALA A 81 -32.10 0.45 6.82
CA ALA A 81 -32.45 1.66 6.08
C ALA A 81 -31.31 2.09 5.14
N GLU A 82 -31.51 3.19 4.43
CA GLU A 82 -30.54 3.81 3.53
C GLU A 82 -30.64 5.33 3.65
N ILE A 83 -29.48 6.00 3.70
CA ILE A 83 -29.38 7.46 3.72
C ILE A 83 -28.99 7.91 2.32
N ARG A 84 -29.87 8.64 1.66
CA ARG A 84 -29.70 9.09 0.27
C ARG A 84 -29.56 10.59 0.20
N ASP A 85 -28.76 11.03 -0.76
CA ASP A 85 -28.69 12.45 -1.10
C ASP A 85 -30.02 12.91 -1.70
N THR A 86 -30.73 13.74 -0.95
CA THR A 86 -32.02 14.33 -1.36
C THR A 86 -31.91 15.80 -1.74
N GLN A 87 -30.71 16.38 -1.59
CA GLN A 87 -30.47 17.81 -1.78
C GLN A 87 -29.86 18.09 -3.17
N HIS A 88 -28.81 17.36 -3.54
CA HIS A 88 -28.05 17.60 -4.77
C HIS A 88 -28.33 16.57 -5.86
N GLY A 89 -28.68 15.34 -5.49
CA GLY A 89 -28.79 14.21 -6.41
C GLY A 89 -27.44 13.71 -6.94
N TRP A 90 -26.37 13.96 -6.18
CA TRP A 90 -25.00 13.52 -6.45
C TRP A 90 -24.67 12.16 -5.83
N GLY A 91 -25.35 11.84 -4.73
CA GLY A 91 -25.12 10.66 -3.93
C GLY A 91 -24.19 10.91 -2.75
N LEU A 92 -24.48 10.26 -1.62
CA LEU A 92 -23.66 10.28 -0.42
C LEU A 92 -22.54 9.25 -0.59
N ARG A 93 -21.32 9.75 -0.78
CA ARG A 93 -20.22 8.97 -1.33
C ARG A 93 -19.18 8.59 -0.29
N TYR A 94 -18.74 9.52 0.55
CA TYR A 94 -17.63 9.30 1.48
C TYR A 94 -18.00 9.64 2.93
N GLN A 95 -17.36 8.93 3.85
CA GLN A 95 -17.16 9.31 5.25
C GLN A 95 -18.45 9.62 6.02
N PRO A 96 -19.38 8.65 6.15
CA PRO A 96 -20.52 8.85 7.02
C PRO A 96 -20.09 8.92 8.49
N THR A 97 -20.89 9.59 9.30
CA THR A 97 -20.92 9.54 10.77
C THR A 97 -22.37 9.53 11.23
N LEU A 98 -22.68 8.71 12.24
CA LEU A 98 -23.97 8.68 12.94
C LEU A 98 -23.80 9.32 14.33
N PHE A 99 -24.84 9.98 14.83
CA PHE A 99 -24.83 10.59 16.15
C PHE A 99 -26.26 10.66 16.70
N GLU A 100 -26.54 10.04 17.83
CA GLU A 100 -27.81 10.22 18.53
C GLU A 100 -27.77 11.50 19.37
N VAL A 101 -28.80 12.33 19.21
CA VAL A 101 -28.95 13.58 19.94
C VAL A 101 -29.26 13.27 21.42
N PRO A 102 -28.38 13.60 22.38
CA PRO A 102 -28.52 13.16 23.78
C PRO A 102 -29.51 14.02 24.58
N GLN A 103 -29.88 15.19 24.05
CA GLN A 103 -30.75 16.17 24.69
C GLN A 103 -31.41 17.02 23.61
N GLN A 104 -32.47 17.77 23.93
CA GLN A 104 -33.09 18.65 22.93
C GLN A 104 -32.08 19.62 22.31
N LEU A 105 -31.96 19.61 20.97
CA LEU A 105 -31.06 20.46 20.19
C LEU A 105 -31.88 21.23 19.14
N GLY A 106 -32.13 22.52 19.39
CA GLY A 106 -32.97 23.31 18.49
C GLY A 106 -34.37 22.69 18.35
N PRO A 107 -34.82 22.31 17.13
CA PRO A 107 -36.12 21.67 16.93
C PRO A 107 -36.12 20.16 17.22
N TRP A 108 -34.96 19.54 17.46
CA TRP A 108 -34.82 18.09 17.55
C TRP A 108 -34.93 17.61 19.00
N GLU A 109 -35.81 16.65 19.24
CA GLU A 109 -35.93 15.99 20.54
C GLU A 109 -34.76 15.03 20.78
N ALA A 110 -34.50 14.74 22.06
CA ALA A 110 -33.54 13.70 22.43
C ALA A 110 -33.93 12.35 21.80
N GLY A 111 -32.95 11.60 21.28
CA GLY A 111 -33.16 10.38 20.50
C GLY A 111 -33.31 10.59 18.99
N THR A 112 -33.33 11.84 18.51
CA THR A 112 -33.17 12.11 17.07
C THR A 112 -31.79 11.61 16.62
N VAL A 113 -31.71 10.87 15.52
CA VAL A 113 -30.43 10.38 14.98
C VAL A 113 -30.01 11.28 13.83
N PHE A 114 -28.80 11.81 13.92
CA PHE A 114 -28.15 12.52 12.82
C PHE A 114 -27.25 11.59 12.02
N ALA A 115 -27.16 11.91 10.73
CA ALA A 115 -26.14 11.38 9.85
C ALA A 115 -25.48 12.53 9.10
N VAL A 116 -24.15 12.55 9.08
CA VAL A 116 -23.37 13.51 8.30
C VAL A 116 -22.41 12.76 7.39
N GLY A 117 -22.11 13.31 6.23
CA GLY A 117 -21.13 12.74 5.32
C GLY A 117 -20.98 13.54 4.04
N ASN A 118 -20.11 13.08 3.15
CA ASN A 118 -19.82 13.79 1.91
C ASN A 118 -20.78 13.44 0.78
N SER A 119 -21.55 14.41 0.31
CA SER A 119 -22.22 14.39 -1.00
C SER A 119 -21.24 14.85 -2.08
N ILE A 120 -21.01 14.00 -3.11
CA ILE A 120 -19.97 14.23 -4.13
C ILE A 120 -20.48 13.81 -5.52
N PRO A 121 -20.48 14.73 -6.50
CA PRO A 121 -20.94 14.44 -7.85
C PRO A 121 -20.07 13.37 -8.53
N SER A 122 -20.63 12.67 -9.51
CA SER A 122 -19.93 11.62 -10.26
C SER A 122 -18.61 12.05 -10.89
N ASP A 123 -18.50 13.32 -11.28
CA ASP A 123 -17.28 13.90 -11.86
C ASP A 123 -16.26 14.37 -10.82
N ARG A 124 -16.58 14.23 -9.53
CA ARG A 124 -15.73 14.60 -8.37
C ARG A 124 -15.33 16.08 -8.37
N SER A 125 -16.12 16.94 -9.01
CA SER A 125 -15.81 18.36 -9.15
C SER A 125 -15.95 19.17 -7.85
N GLU A 126 -16.70 18.66 -6.87
CA GLU A 126 -17.04 19.36 -5.64
C GLU A 126 -17.10 18.39 -4.45
N THR A 127 -16.96 18.93 -3.24
CA THR A 127 -17.21 18.22 -1.97
C THR A 127 -18.23 19.01 -1.16
N SER A 128 -19.27 18.34 -0.66
CA SER A 128 -20.24 18.94 0.27
C SER A 128 -20.40 18.04 1.49
N ILE A 129 -20.27 18.59 2.70
CA ILE A 129 -20.59 17.89 3.94
C ILE A 129 -22.02 18.24 4.33
N ASP A 130 -22.92 17.26 4.21
CA ASP A 130 -24.36 17.44 4.39
C ASP A 130 -24.86 16.69 5.63
N LEU A 131 -25.75 17.33 6.37
CA LEU A 131 -26.40 16.80 7.58
C LEU A 131 -27.82 16.33 7.26
N TYR A 132 -28.17 15.15 7.77
CA TYR A 132 -29.49 14.52 7.70
C TYR A 132 -29.97 14.15 9.11
N ALA A 133 -31.28 14.13 9.31
CA ALA A 133 -31.90 13.76 10.58
C ALA A 133 -32.97 12.68 10.41
N SER A 134 -33.11 11.85 11.45
CA SER A 134 -34.12 10.81 11.59
C SER A 134 -34.76 10.90 12.97
N GLU A 135 -36.07 11.14 13.01
CA GLU A 135 -36.88 11.20 14.24
C GLU A 135 -37.56 9.87 14.56
N ASP A 136 -37.27 8.80 13.80
CA ASP A 136 -37.91 7.48 13.89
C ASP A 136 -36.91 6.33 14.10
N GLY A 137 -35.80 6.63 14.78
CA GLY A 137 -34.77 5.65 15.15
C GLY A 137 -33.91 5.19 13.97
N GLY A 138 -33.64 6.08 13.01
CA GLY A 138 -32.79 5.82 11.84
C GLY A 138 -33.50 5.15 10.66
N ARG A 139 -34.85 5.10 10.64
CA ARG A 139 -35.61 4.44 9.56
C ARG A 139 -35.78 5.34 8.35
N THR A 140 -36.14 6.60 8.58
CA THR A 140 -36.32 7.60 7.53
C THR A 140 -35.47 8.83 7.79
N TRP A 141 -34.94 9.41 6.72
CA TRP A 141 -33.93 10.46 6.77
C TRP A 141 -34.36 11.67 5.96
N SER A 142 -34.20 12.86 6.54
CA SER A 142 -34.48 14.13 5.89
C SER A 142 -33.25 15.02 5.92
N TYR A 143 -32.94 15.68 4.80
CA TYR A 143 -31.88 16.68 4.74
C TYR A 143 -32.17 17.83 5.72
N VAL A 144 -31.13 18.27 6.44
CA VAL A 144 -31.19 19.38 7.40
C VAL A 144 -30.48 20.61 6.83
N SER A 145 -29.19 20.48 6.54
CA SER A 145 -28.36 21.58 6.07
C SER A 145 -27.04 21.07 5.47
N THR A 146 -26.28 21.98 4.86
CA THR A 146 -24.90 21.76 4.45
C THR A 146 -23.99 22.46 5.45
N VAL A 147 -23.07 21.71 6.08
CA VAL A 147 -22.10 22.22 7.04
C VAL A 147 -21.08 23.10 6.32
N VAL A 148 -20.53 22.57 5.22
CA VAL A 148 -19.44 23.18 4.49
C VAL A 148 -19.31 22.57 3.09
N THR A 149 -18.92 23.40 2.11
CA THR A 149 -18.55 22.96 0.76
C THR A 149 -17.09 23.26 0.46
N GLY A 150 -16.50 22.46 -0.42
CA GLY A 150 -15.12 22.56 -0.88
C GLY A 150 -14.98 22.16 -2.35
N GLY A 151 -13.76 22.26 -2.88
CA GLY A 151 -13.46 21.97 -4.27
C GLY A 151 -13.40 20.47 -4.60
N LYS A 152 -12.56 20.11 -5.58
CA LYS A 152 -12.59 18.77 -6.17
C LYS A 152 -12.27 17.69 -5.15
N ALA A 153 -13.01 16.59 -5.23
CA ALA A 153 -12.88 15.44 -4.35
C ALA A 153 -11.62 14.60 -4.66
N VAL A 154 -10.44 15.21 -4.51
CA VAL A 154 -9.11 14.62 -4.72
C VAL A 154 -8.18 15.13 -3.60
N PRO A 155 -7.38 14.26 -2.95
CA PRO A 155 -6.51 14.65 -1.84
C PRO A 155 -5.25 15.45 -2.26
N GLY A 156 -5.35 16.26 -3.33
CA GLY A 156 -4.25 17.04 -3.89
C GLY A 156 -4.23 18.49 -3.41
N ARG A 157 -3.03 19.06 -3.25
CA ARG A 157 -2.84 20.47 -2.91
C ARG A 157 -3.52 21.37 -3.94
N GLY A 158 -4.30 22.35 -3.46
CA GLY A 158 -5.00 23.32 -4.29
C GLY A 158 -6.33 22.86 -4.87
N GLU A 159 -6.71 21.57 -4.70
CA GLU A 159 -8.05 21.10 -5.07
C GLU A 159 -9.12 21.54 -4.06
N SER A 160 -8.69 21.97 -2.86
CA SER A 160 -9.53 22.59 -1.82
C SER A 160 -10.70 21.75 -1.28
N PRO A 161 -10.64 20.40 -1.17
CA PRO A 161 -11.76 19.61 -0.64
C PRO A 161 -11.95 19.72 0.88
N VAL A 162 -13.13 19.29 1.34
CA VAL A 162 -13.48 19.06 2.75
C VAL A 162 -13.86 17.60 3.00
N TRP A 163 -13.42 17.02 4.13
CA TRP A 163 -13.49 15.58 4.39
C TRP A 163 -13.82 15.21 5.83
N ALA A 164 -14.26 13.97 6.01
CA ALA A 164 -14.29 13.23 7.27
C ALA A 164 -14.99 13.99 8.40
N PRO A 165 -16.30 14.29 8.23
CA PRO A 165 -17.07 14.95 9.26
C PRO A 165 -17.23 14.08 10.52
N GLU A 166 -17.22 14.73 11.67
CA GLU A 166 -17.51 14.12 12.97
C GLU A 166 -18.44 15.05 13.77
N LEU A 167 -19.41 14.47 14.49
CA LEU A 167 -20.39 15.22 15.28
C LEU A 167 -20.18 15.03 16.77
N THR A 168 -20.48 16.07 17.54
CA THR A 168 -20.62 15.98 18.99
C THR A 168 -21.54 17.11 19.49
N VAL A 169 -21.82 17.10 20.80
CA VAL A 169 -22.45 18.22 21.50
C VAL A 169 -21.45 18.82 22.47
N ASP A 170 -21.21 20.13 22.35
CA ASP A 170 -20.32 20.87 23.25
C ASP A 170 -20.90 20.98 24.66
N ALA A 171 -20.08 21.45 25.61
CA ALA A 171 -20.50 21.59 27.01
C ALA A 171 -21.64 22.61 27.23
N ASP A 172 -21.89 23.49 26.25
CA ASP A 172 -22.98 24.46 26.27
C ASP A 172 -24.26 23.91 25.63
N GLY A 173 -24.24 22.68 25.12
CA GLY A 173 -25.37 22.02 24.47
C GLY A 173 -25.58 22.41 23.01
N ASN A 174 -24.54 22.86 22.30
CA ASN A 174 -24.60 23.16 20.87
C ASN A 174 -24.06 22.00 20.04
N LEU A 175 -24.61 21.82 18.84
CA LEU A 175 -24.09 20.83 17.89
C LEU A 175 -22.79 21.34 17.28
N VAL A 176 -21.76 20.50 17.26
CA VAL A 176 -20.46 20.82 16.65
C VAL A 176 -20.15 19.79 15.58
N CYS A 177 -19.71 20.26 14.41
CA CYS A 177 -19.20 19.42 13.33
C CYS A 177 -17.72 19.73 13.09
N TYR A 178 -16.87 18.72 13.31
CA TYR A 178 -15.44 18.73 13.00
C TYR A 178 -15.22 18.15 11.62
N PHE A 179 -14.22 18.64 10.88
CA PHE A 179 -13.87 18.11 9.56
C PHE A 179 -12.42 18.44 9.21
N SER A 180 -11.89 17.74 8.20
CA SER A 180 -10.59 18.05 7.59
C SER A 180 -10.79 19.01 6.42
N ASP A 181 -10.05 20.11 6.37
CA ASP A 181 -10.26 21.20 5.41
C ASP A 181 -8.99 21.57 4.65
N ALA A 182 -9.01 21.43 3.32
CA ALA A 182 -7.88 21.77 2.44
C ALA A 182 -8.07 23.09 1.68
N ARG A 183 -9.09 23.90 2.00
CA ARG A 183 -9.39 25.19 1.35
C ARG A 183 -8.41 26.30 1.72
N HIS A 184 -7.68 26.14 2.83
CA HIS A 184 -6.78 27.14 3.40
C HIS A 184 -5.35 27.11 2.82
N SER A 185 -5.17 26.60 1.59
CA SER A 185 -3.86 26.54 0.94
C SER A 185 -3.21 27.89 0.67
N ASP A 186 -4.03 28.93 0.48
CA ASP A 186 -3.57 30.32 0.28
C ASP A 186 -3.14 30.98 1.60
N GLU A 187 -3.54 30.42 2.74
CA GLU A 187 -3.17 30.86 4.08
C GLU A 187 -1.92 30.15 4.61
N GLY A 188 -1.34 29.24 3.81
CA GLY A 188 -0.12 28.51 4.15
C GLY A 188 -0.34 27.13 4.77
N TYR A 189 -1.56 26.58 4.69
CA TYR A 189 -1.89 25.26 5.24
C TYR A 189 -2.25 24.29 4.12
N ASN A 190 -1.60 23.12 4.05
CA ASN A 190 -2.00 22.10 3.06
C ASN A 190 -3.35 21.43 3.42
N ARG A 191 -3.58 21.19 4.71
CA ARG A 191 -4.89 20.83 5.28
C ARG A 191 -4.93 21.23 6.76
N VAL A 192 -6.10 21.55 7.28
CA VAL A 192 -6.34 21.78 8.71
C VAL A 192 -7.42 20.83 9.22
N ILE A 193 -7.50 20.65 10.54
CA ILE A 193 -8.74 20.22 11.19
C ILE A 193 -9.37 21.47 11.77
N GLY A 194 -10.65 21.66 11.45
CA GLY A 194 -11.45 22.73 12.01
C GLY A 194 -12.86 22.25 12.34
N HIS A 195 -13.59 23.11 13.04
CA HIS A 195 -14.98 22.85 13.38
C HIS A 195 -15.88 24.05 13.12
N ARG A 196 -17.17 23.73 12.96
CA ARG A 196 -18.27 24.70 12.99
C ARG A 196 -19.28 24.30 14.05
N VAL A 197 -19.89 25.32 14.65
CA VAL A 197 -20.88 25.20 15.73
C VAL A 197 -22.23 25.67 15.20
N SER A 198 -23.26 24.92 15.57
CA SER A 198 -24.66 25.25 15.35
C SER A 198 -25.40 25.39 16.68
N THR A 199 -25.99 26.57 16.89
CA THR A 199 -26.80 26.89 18.07
C THR A 199 -28.30 26.64 17.87
N ASP A 200 -28.71 26.23 16.68
CA ASP A 200 -30.11 26.01 16.27
C ASP A 200 -30.39 24.56 15.83
N GLY A 201 -29.56 23.62 16.28
CA GLY A 201 -29.73 22.19 16.03
C GLY A 201 -29.29 21.74 14.63
N GLY A 202 -28.23 22.34 14.09
CA GLY A 202 -27.68 22.02 12.78
C GLY A 202 -28.35 22.72 11.61
N GLN A 203 -29.24 23.70 11.84
CA GLN A 203 -29.88 24.42 10.73
C GLN A 203 -28.95 25.48 10.13
N THR A 204 -28.15 26.15 10.97
CA THR A 204 -27.12 27.09 10.54
C THR A 204 -25.80 26.83 11.25
N TRP A 205 -24.70 27.20 10.59
CA TRP A 205 -23.33 26.95 11.05
C TRP A 205 -22.55 28.26 11.09
N ASN A 206 -21.79 28.47 12.17
CA ASN A 206 -20.94 29.64 12.32
C ASN A 206 -19.69 29.57 11.41
N ALA A 207 -18.83 30.58 11.53
CA ALA A 207 -17.51 30.56 10.91
C ALA A 207 -16.65 29.44 11.51
N GLU A 208 -15.77 28.90 10.70
CA GLU A 208 -14.86 27.83 11.09
C GLU A 208 -13.81 28.31 12.09
N THR A 209 -13.51 27.46 13.05
CA THR A 209 -12.40 27.59 14.01
C THR A 209 -11.40 26.47 13.72
N PHE A 210 -10.11 26.78 13.68
CA PHE A 210 -9.06 25.77 13.51
C PHE A 210 -8.71 25.13 14.85
N ASP A 211 -8.57 23.81 14.86
CA ASP A 211 -8.24 23.01 16.03
C ASP A 211 -6.82 22.43 15.92
N VAL A 212 -6.40 22.13 14.68
CA VAL A 212 -5.07 21.66 14.30
C VAL A 212 -4.69 22.23 12.94
N ALA A 213 -3.67 23.08 12.89
CA ALA A 213 -3.23 23.75 11.68
C ALA A 213 -1.70 23.84 11.66
N VAL A 214 -1.05 22.97 10.88
CA VAL A 214 0.41 23.00 10.73
C VAL A 214 0.77 23.89 9.55
N ALA A 215 1.42 25.02 9.82
CA ALA A 215 1.81 26.01 8.80
C ALA A 215 3.01 25.53 7.95
N ASP A 216 2.77 24.59 7.03
CA ASP A 216 3.72 24.09 6.05
C ASP A 216 3.04 23.65 4.72
N ASP A 217 3.83 23.13 3.78
CA ASP A 217 3.37 22.76 2.44
C ASP A 217 2.96 21.28 2.27
N GLU A 218 3.10 20.44 3.30
CA GLU A 218 2.91 18.98 3.18
C GLU A 218 2.00 18.34 4.23
N SER A 219 1.89 18.93 5.42
CA SER A 219 1.18 18.35 6.56
C SER A 219 -0.31 18.29 6.29
N THR A 220 -0.87 17.12 6.56
CA THR A 220 -2.26 16.83 6.25
C THR A 220 -2.98 16.22 7.46
N PRO A 221 -3.22 17.02 8.52
CA PRO A 221 -4.07 16.59 9.63
C PRO A 221 -5.45 16.18 9.10
N GLY A 222 -6.02 15.09 9.59
CA GLY A 222 -7.35 14.68 9.17
C GLY A 222 -7.95 13.52 9.95
N MET A 223 -9.18 13.16 9.55
CA MET A 223 -10.04 12.21 10.24
C MET A 223 -10.16 12.51 11.74
N PRO A 224 -10.69 13.69 12.11
CA PRO A 224 -10.98 13.96 13.51
C PRO A 224 -12.04 12.97 14.03
N THR A 225 -11.85 12.49 15.25
CA THR A 225 -12.88 11.78 16.04
C THR A 225 -12.96 12.42 17.42
N ILE A 226 -14.16 12.53 17.98
CA ILE A 226 -14.37 13.13 19.30
C ILE A 226 -14.88 12.08 20.29
N THR A 227 -14.25 11.99 21.44
CA THR A 227 -14.72 11.14 22.55
C THR A 227 -14.99 11.99 23.79
N THR A 228 -16.20 11.91 24.33
CA THR A 228 -16.51 12.49 25.65
C THR A 228 -16.00 11.55 26.74
N LEU A 229 -15.18 12.07 27.64
CA LEU A 229 -14.60 11.34 28.76
C LEU A 229 -15.52 11.42 30.00
N PRO A 230 -15.45 10.46 30.94
CA PRO A 230 -16.26 10.48 32.17
C PRO A 230 -16.00 11.71 33.06
N THR A 231 -14.86 12.38 32.86
CA THR A 231 -14.50 13.63 33.54
C THR A 231 -15.29 14.85 33.02
N GLY A 232 -16.04 14.71 31.93
CA GLY A 232 -16.68 15.80 31.20
C GLY A 232 -15.76 16.52 30.21
N GLN A 233 -14.49 16.13 30.13
CA GLN A 233 -13.58 16.58 29.09
C GLN A 233 -13.84 15.85 27.77
N TYR A 234 -13.34 16.44 26.69
CA TYR A 234 -13.42 15.92 25.34
C TYR A 234 -12.01 15.55 24.87
N LEU A 235 -11.90 14.47 24.12
CA LEU A 235 -10.68 14.02 23.46
C LEU A 235 -10.86 14.15 21.95
N LEU A 236 -9.98 14.90 21.29
CA LEU A 236 -9.87 14.97 19.84
C LEU A 236 -8.74 14.05 19.41
N THR A 237 -9.04 13.03 18.62
CA THR A 237 -8.07 12.09 18.06
C THR A 237 -8.02 12.25 16.54
N TYR A 238 -6.83 12.25 15.96
CA TYR A 238 -6.63 12.49 14.53
C TYR A 238 -5.24 12.00 14.07
N PHE A 239 -5.04 11.90 12.76
CA PHE A 239 -3.72 11.61 12.20
C PHE A 239 -3.15 12.83 11.49
N ILE A 240 -1.83 12.88 11.33
CA ILE A 240 -1.16 13.91 10.53
C ILE A 240 -0.32 13.24 9.43
N GLY A 241 -0.78 13.37 8.18
CA GLY A 241 -0.01 12.96 7.01
C GLY A 241 1.10 13.97 6.67
N GLY A 242 1.96 13.63 5.70
CA GLY A 242 3.16 14.42 5.36
C GLY A 242 4.45 13.73 5.79
N ARG A 243 5.62 14.18 5.31
CA ARG A 243 6.90 13.48 5.57
C ARG A 243 7.33 13.61 7.03
N GLN A 244 7.12 14.77 7.63
CA GLN A 244 7.46 15.03 9.02
C GLN A 244 6.74 14.06 9.97
N TYR A 245 5.41 13.95 9.84
CA TYR A 245 4.58 13.19 10.79
C TYR A 245 4.32 11.75 10.35
N GLY A 246 4.46 11.43 9.07
CA GLY A 246 4.42 10.05 8.56
C GLY A 246 3.09 9.32 8.77
N GLY A 247 1.99 10.06 8.95
CA GLY A 247 0.67 9.49 9.25
C GLY A 247 0.41 9.24 10.73
N GLY A 248 1.30 9.65 11.64
CA GLY A 248 1.16 9.42 13.08
C GLY A 248 -0.17 9.91 13.65
N VAL A 249 -0.72 9.15 14.60
CA VAL A 249 -1.92 9.50 15.37
C VAL A 249 -1.55 10.35 16.59
N TYR A 250 -2.36 11.37 16.84
CA TYR A 250 -2.22 12.37 17.91
C TYR A 250 -3.55 12.59 18.62
N VAL A 251 -3.47 13.15 19.83
CA VAL A 251 -4.62 13.54 20.64
C VAL A 251 -4.46 14.93 21.25
N LYS A 252 -5.59 15.62 21.42
CA LYS A 252 -5.73 16.85 22.24
C LYS A 252 -6.91 16.68 23.19
N THR A 253 -6.87 17.37 24.34
CA THR A 253 -7.99 17.43 25.28
C THR A 253 -8.64 18.80 25.29
N SER A 254 -9.94 18.85 25.55
CA SER A 254 -10.69 20.10 25.67
C SER A 254 -11.65 20.05 26.87
N PRO A 255 -11.77 21.14 27.65
CA PRO A 255 -12.73 21.20 28.75
C PRO A 255 -14.18 21.40 28.28
N ASN A 256 -14.40 21.77 27.02
CA ASN A 256 -15.72 22.17 26.52
C ASN A 256 -16.07 21.63 25.13
N GLY A 257 -15.15 20.93 24.47
CA GLY A 257 -15.37 20.38 23.14
C GLY A 257 -15.43 21.46 22.05
N ARG A 258 -14.71 22.57 22.22
CA ARG A 258 -14.51 23.65 21.22
C ARG A 258 -13.16 24.34 21.33
N ASP A 259 -12.64 24.49 22.54
CA ASP A 259 -11.33 25.09 22.79
C ASP A 259 -10.29 23.98 22.96
N TRP A 260 -9.47 23.80 21.93
CA TRP A 260 -8.39 22.82 21.88
C TRP A 260 -7.01 23.48 22.07
N GLY A 261 -6.96 24.73 22.54
CA GLY A 261 -5.72 25.48 22.68
C GLY A 261 -5.18 26.01 21.34
N ASP A 262 -3.86 26.17 21.25
CA ASP A 262 -3.19 26.70 20.06
C ASP A 262 -3.31 25.71 18.89
N PRO A 263 -3.83 26.11 17.70
CA PRO A 263 -3.92 25.24 16.54
C PRO A 263 -2.55 24.77 16.00
N ASP A 264 -1.49 25.54 16.22
CA ASP A 264 -0.12 25.15 15.82
C ASP A 264 0.44 24.04 16.74
N ASP A 265 -0.15 23.85 17.93
CA ASP A 265 0.17 22.74 18.82
C ASP A 265 -0.60 21.48 18.39
N VAL A 266 0.14 20.52 17.82
CA VAL A 266 -0.35 19.23 17.33
C VAL A 266 -0.64 18.21 18.46
N GLY A 267 -0.50 18.58 19.73
CA GLY A 267 -0.84 17.71 20.84
C GLY A 267 0.07 16.50 21.04
N SER A 268 -0.43 15.52 21.78
CA SER A 268 0.33 14.35 22.26
C SER A 268 0.26 13.20 21.25
N PRO A 269 1.39 12.56 20.89
CA PRO A 269 1.36 11.38 20.01
C PRO A 269 0.78 10.16 20.73
N VAL A 270 -0.04 9.38 20.04
CA VAL A 270 -0.51 8.06 20.51
C VAL A 270 0.59 7.03 20.28
N ARG A 271 1.55 6.99 21.22
CA ARG A 271 2.80 6.24 21.08
C ARG A 271 3.20 5.59 22.39
N THR A 272 3.66 4.35 22.31
CA THR A 272 4.17 3.58 23.45
C THR A 272 5.55 4.06 23.89
N ASP A 273 5.95 3.71 25.12
CA ASP A 273 7.27 4.06 25.68
C ASP A 273 8.45 3.52 24.87
N ASP A 274 8.27 2.38 24.20
CA ASP A 274 9.27 1.77 23.30
C ASP A 274 9.24 2.34 21.86
N GLY A 275 8.41 3.37 21.63
CA GLY A 275 8.41 4.17 20.40
C GLY A 275 7.49 3.64 19.29
N ARG A 276 6.63 2.65 19.57
CA ARG A 276 5.63 2.19 18.60
C ARG A 276 4.45 3.15 18.52
N GLN A 277 4.07 3.57 17.32
CA GLN A 277 3.03 4.56 17.09
C GLN A 277 2.00 4.07 16.07
N LEU A 278 0.71 4.26 16.40
CA LEU A 278 -0.37 4.05 15.44
C LEU A 278 -0.30 5.12 14.35
N ILE A 279 -0.56 4.71 13.11
CA ILE A 279 -0.66 5.61 11.97
C ILE A 279 -1.99 5.44 11.24
N GLU A 280 -2.53 6.56 10.75
CA GLU A 280 -3.74 6.68 9.92
C GLU A 280 -5.00 6.00 10.50
N GLY A 281 -6.17 6.37 9.96
CA GLY A 281 -7.44 5.75 10.33
C GLY A 281 -7.80 5.74 11.82
N PRO A 282 -7.54 6.81 12.59
CA PRO A 282 -7.75 6.78 14.03
C PRO A 282 -9.23 6.68 14.38
N TYR A 283 -9.51 6.00 15.49
CA TYR A 283 -10.79 6.07 16.18
C TYR A 283 -10.56 5.87 17.67
N ALA A 284 -11.18 6.68 18.51
CA ALA A 284 -11.04 6.59 19.96
C ALA A 284 -12.36 6.29 20.65
N THR A 285 -12.28 5.59 21.78
CA THR A 285 -13.39 5.44 22.71
C THR A 285 -12.87 5.37 24.14
N TRP A 286 -13.76 5.46 25.12
CA TRP A 286 -13.44 5.24 26.53
C TRP A 286 -14.17 4.00 27.05
N VAL A 287 -13.51 3.22 27.90
CA VAL A 287 -14.07 2.04 28.55
C VAL A 287 -13.95 2.14 30.08
N PRO A 288 -14.94 1.68 30.86
CA PRO A 288 -14.90 1.66 32.32
C PRO A 288 -14.07 0.50 32.89
N TYR A 289 -12.91 0.20 32.30
CA TYR A 289 -12.04 -0.92 32.67
C TYR A 289 -10.56 -0.52 32.60
N GLY A 290 -9.67 -1.28 33.24
CA GLY A 290 -8.22 -1.05 33.25
C GLY A 290 -7.78 -0.11 34.38
N GLY A 291 -7.97 1.20 34.21
CA GLY A 291 -7.65 2.23 35.22
C GLY A 291 -8.76 2.51 36.23
N GLU A 292 -8.43 3.23 37.32
CA GLU A 292 -9.40 3.66 38.36
C GLU A 292 -10.53 4.54 37.78
N ASP A 293 -10.19 5.40 36.83
CA ASP A 293 -11.12 6.27 36.10
C ASP A 293 -11.50 5.71 34.70
N GLY A 294 -11.18 4.44 34.45
CA GLY A 294 -11.29 3.80 33.13
C GLY A 294 -10.09 4.06 32.22
N THR A 295 -10.26 3.75 30.92
CA THR A 295 -9.16 3.74 29.94
C THR A 295 -9.64 4.26 28.59
N ILE A 296 -8.81 5.07 27.92
CA ILE A 296 -8.99 5.47 26.53
C ILE A 296 -8.39 4.36 25.65
N LEU A 297 -9.14 3.92 24.65
CA LEU A 297 -8.68 2.99 23.61
C LEU A 297 -8.63 3.71 22.27
N VAL A 298 -7.52 3.57 21.55
CA VAL A 298 -7.32 4.13 20.21
C VAL A 298 -7.02 3.00 19.22
N ALA A 299 -7.82 2.92 18.17
CA ALA A 299 -7.54 2.14 16.97
C ALA A 299 -6.74 2.98 15.97
N GLY A 300 -6.00 2.30 15.10
CA GLY A 300 -5.38 2.89 13.93
C GLY A 300 -5.17 1.83 12.85
N LYS A 301 -4.81 2.26 11.65
CA LYS A 301 -4.67 1.39 10.49
C LYS A 301 -3.45 0.49 10.55
N THR A 302 -2.32 1.04 11.00
CA THR A 302 -1.04 0.32 11.04
C THR A 302 -0.26 0.74 12.28
N LEU A 303 0.40 -0.22 12.94
CA LEU A 303 1.36 0.04 14.01
C LEU A 303 2.77 -0.01 13.45
N ARG A 304 3.59 1.01 13.78
CA ARG A 304 4.98 1.09 13.33
C ARG A 304 5.94 1.30 14.48
N ASP A 305 7.18 0.82 14.33
CA ASP A 305 8.27 1.10 15.26
C ASP A 305 8.82 2.54 15.08
N GLN A 306 9.75 2.92 15.95
CA GLN A 306 10.45 4.22 15.90
C GLN A 306 11.20 4.49 14.59
N ASN A 307 11.53 3.45 13.81
CA ASN A 307 12.18 3.55 12.51
C ASN A 307 11.16 3.59 11.35
N ARG A 308 9.86 3.69 11.66
CA ARG A 308 8.72 3.66 10.71
C ARG A 308 8.56 2.33 9.98
N ASN A 309 9.08 1.24 10.52
CA ASN A 309 8.82 -0.10 10.01
C ASN A 309 7.52 -0.64 10.60
N ARG A 310 6.78 -1.43 9.83
CA ARG A 310 5.64 -2.21 10.35
C ARG A 310 6.13 -3.15 11.44
N VAL A 311 5.36 -3.28 12.53
CA VAL A 311 5.59 -4.30 13.55
C VAL A 311 4.66 -5.51 13.36
N PRO A 312 5.04 -6.72 13.81
CA PRO A 312 4.23 -7.93 13.65
C PRO A 312 2.80 -7.81 14.19
N GLU A 313 2.60 -7.04 15.25
CA GLU A 313 1.30 -6.86 15.94
C GLU A 313 0.38 -5.83 15.25
N SER A 314 0.82 -5.25 14.14
CA SER A 314 0.02 -4.30 13.38
C SER A 314 -1.26 -4.97 12.86
N GLY A 315 -2.41 -4.34 13.12
CA GLY A 315 -3.74 -4.88 12.78
C GLY A 315 -4.32 -5.83 13.84
N THR A 316 -3.58 -6.15 14.92
CA THR A 316 -4.05 -7.03 16.00
C THR A 316 -4.16 -6.34 17.36
N VAL A 317 -3.75 -5.08 17.47
CA VAL A 317 -3.74 -4.34 18.75
C VAL A 317 -4.43 -2.98 18.65
N LEU A 318 -4.93 -2.52 19.80
CA LEU A 318 -5.28 -1.13 20.08
C LEU A 318 -4.22 -0.54 21.00
N LEU A 319 -4.13 0.79 21.08
CA LEU A 319 -3.34 1.46 22.11
C LEU A 319 -4.27 1.98 23.22
N ALA A 320 -3.90 1.69 24.46
CA ALA A 320 -4.66 2.01 25.66
C ALA A 320 -3.92 3.04 26.52
N SER A 321 -4.67 3.96 27.15
CA SER A 321 -4.13 4.90 28.14
C SER A 321 -5.09 5.10 29.29
N SER A 322 -4.63 4.90 30.52
CA SER A 322 -5.36 5.22 31.75
C SER A 322 -5.15 6.68 32.21
N ASP A 323 -4.27 7.44 31.54
CA ASP A 323 -4.10 8.87 31.76
C ASP A 323 -5.10 9.66 30.91
N LEU A 324 -6.26 9.95 31.51
CA LEU A 324 -7.33 10.72 30.85
C LEU A 324 -7.02 12.22 30.69
N ALA A 325 -6.00 12.74 31.39
CA ALA A 325 -5.74 14.18 31.46
C ALA A 325 -4.68 14.64 30.44
N GLY A 326 -3.67 13.81 30.16
CA GLY A 326 -2.59 14.12 29.22
C GLY A 326 -2.43 13.13 28.07
N ALA A 327 -2.97 11.91 28.23
CA ALA A 327 -2.81 10.80 27.29
C ALA A 327 -1.35 10.63 26.84
N GLU A 328 -0.41 10.74 27.80
CA GLU A 328 1.02 10.79 27.53
C GLU A 328 1.65 9.39 27.40
N THR A 329 1.06 8.39 28.05
CA THR A 329 1.57 7.01 28.07
C THR A 329 0.56 6.06 27.45
N TRP A 330 1.03 5.23 26.51
CA TRP A 330 0.23 4.28 25.78
C TRP A 330 0.79 2.87 25.87
N GLU A 331 -0.08 1.89 26.03
CA GLU A 331 0.28 0.48 26.05
C GLU A 331 -0.56 -0.32 25.03
N PRO A 332 0.03 -1.33 24.36
CA PRO A 332 -0.74 -2.18 23.47
C PRO A 332 -1.67 -3.09 24.26
N VAL A 333 -2.91 -3.20 23.78
CA VAL A 333 -3.90 -4.19 24.23
C VAL A 333 -4.42 -4.94 23.00
N SER A 334 -4.89 -6.17 23.18
CA SER A 334 -5.41 -6.95 22.04
C SER A 334 -6.64 -6.25 21.42
N ALA A 335 -6.78 -6.25 20.10
CA ALA A 335 -7.98 -5.75 19.44
C ALA A 335 -9.07 -6.83 19.38
N PRO A 336 -10.39 -6.51 19.50
CA PRO A 336 -11.45 -7.52 19.33
C PRO A 336 -11.45 -8.17 17.93
N LEU A 337 -11.08 -7.41 16.90
CA LEU A 337 -11.00 -7.83 15.50
C LEU A 337 -9.56 -7.67 15.03
N TRP A 338 -8.99 -8.75 14.49
CA TRP A 338 -7.68 -8.81 13.87
C TRP A 338 -7.81 -8.76 12.35
N PHE A 339 -6.88 -8.09 11.68
CA PHE A 339 -6.83 -8.02 10.24
C PHE A 339 -5.40 -7.85 9.74
N ASP A 340 -5.11 -8.41 8.56
CA ASP A 340 -3.85 -8.16 7.88
C ASP A 340 -3.92 -6.72 7.30
N ASP A 341 -2.94 -5.86 7.60
CA ASP A 341 -3.00 -4.43 7.23
C ASP A 341 -2.62 -4.14 5.75
N GLU A 342 -2.50 -2.85 5.37
CA GLU A 342 -2.10 -2.47 3.99
C GLU A 342 -0.78 -3.12 3.55
N LEU A 343 0.20 -3.24 4.44
CA LEU A 343 1.53 -3.71 4.06
C LEU A 343 1.56 -5.23 3.86
N GLU A 344 0.66 -5.96 4.51
CA GLU A 344 0.46 -7.39 4.29
C GLU A 344 -0.45 -7.67 3.09
N THR A 345 -1.57 -6.97 2.98
CA THR A 345 -2.57 -7.20 1.91
C THR A 345 -2.23 -6.52 0.59
N GLY A 346 -1.39 -5.48 0.63
CA GLY A 346 -1.14 -4.59 -0.50
C GLY A 346 -2.35 -3.70 -0.87
N HIS A 347 -3.38 -3.63 -0.01
CA HIS A 347 -4.61 -2.88 -0.29
C HIS A 347 -4.78 -1.70 0.67
N ARG A 348 -4.60 -0.47 0.16
CA ARG A 348 -4.51 0.76 0.97
C ARG A 348 -5.71 1.07 1.87
N SER A 349 -6.87 0.57 1.48
CA SER A 349 -8.14 0.81 2.18
C SER A 349 -8.37 -0.10 3.38
N VAL A 350 -7.55 -1.12 3.58
CA VAL A 350 -7.69 -2.02 4.74
C VAL A 350 -7.35 -1.23 6.00
N GLY A 351 -8.16 -1.39 7.05
CA GLY A 351 -8.00 -0.68 8.32
C GLY A 351 -8.13 0.84 8.22
N TRP A 352 -8.57 1.40 7.08
CA TRP A 352 -8.54 2.85 6.85
C TRP A 352 -9.40 3.65 7.82
N SER A 353 -10.42 3.02 8.40
CA SER A 353 -11.13 3.53 9.56
C SER A 353 -11.64 2.36 10.37
N SER A 354 -11.54 2.49 11.68
CA SER A 354 -12.20 1.59 12.62
C SER A 354 -13.35 2.30 13.32
N ALA A 355 -14.25 1.52 13.92
CA ALA A 355 -15.24 2.01 14.88
C ALA A 355 -15.19 1.12 16.12
N LEU A 356 -15.14 1.76 17.30
CA LEU A 356 -15.08 1.12 18.60
C LEU A 356 -16.29 1.52 19.42
N LEU A 357 -17.03 0.55 19.95
CA LEU A 357 -18.22 0.80 20.77
C LEU A 357 -18.25 -0.11 22.00
N PRO A 358 -18.03 0.43 23.21
CA PRO A 358 -18.15 -0.31 24.46
C PRO A 358 -19.60 -0.75 24.66
N SER A 359 -19.86 -1.98 25.15
CA SER A 359 -21.21 -2.45 25.45
C SER A 359 -21.89 -1.61 26.54
N ALA A 360 -23.23 -1.59 26.55
CA ALA A 360 -24.01 -0.79 27.50
C ALA A 360 -23.74 -1.15 28.97
N ASP A 361 -23.40 -2.42 29.24
CA ASP A 361 -23.01 -2.91 30.57
C ASP A 361 -21.54 -2.66 30.93
N GLY A 362 -20.75 -2.10 30.00
CA GLY A 362 -19.34 -1.79 30.20
C GLY A 362 -18.43 -3.01 30.30
N THR A 363 -18.83 -4.17 29.79
CA THR A 363 -18.06 -5.43 29.93
C THR A 363 -17.35 -5.90 28.65
N SER A 364 -17.73 -5.39 27.48
CA SER A 364 -17.20 -5.82 26.19
C SER A 364 -17.01 -4.65 25.22
N LEU A 365 -16.24 -4.89 24.16
CA LEU A 365 -15.97 -3.93 23.10
C LEU A 365 -16.34 -4.52 21.75
N LEU A 366 -17.16 -3.79 20.99
CA LEU A 366 -17.42 -4.04 19.58
C LEU A 366 -16.39 -3.28 18.74
N HIS A 367 -15.75 -3.96 17.79
CA HIS A 367 -14.80 -3.36 16.84
C HIS A 367 -15.25 -3.67 15.41
N LEU A 368 -15.41 -2.63 14.59
CA LEU A 368 -15.67 -2.73 13.14
C LEU A 368 -14.51 -2.12 12.37
N THR A 369 -14.12 -2.73 11.26
CA THR A 369 -13.16 -2.13 10.32
C THR A 369 -13.35 -2.68 8.91
N SER A 370 -12.70 -2.05 7.93
CA SER A 370 -12.64 -2.55 6.56
C SER A 370 -11.47 -3.53 6.41
N THR A 371 -11.74 -4.75 5.96
CA THR A 371 -10.74 -5.82 5.78
C THR A 371 -10.66 -6.27 4.33
N TYR A 372 -9.53 -6.85 3.92
CA TYR A 372 -9.38 -7.35 2.55
C TYR A 372 -10.28 -8.56 2.30
N ASP A 373 -11.02 -8.56 1.19
CA ASP A 373 -11.96 -9.64 0.85
C ASP A 373 -11.29 -10.81 0.10
N GLY A 374 -9.98 -10.74 -0.17
CA GLY A 374 -9.26 -11.73 -0.98
C GLY A 374 -9.43 -11.57 -2.50
N HIS A 375 -10.32 -10.68 -2.95
CA HIS A 375 -10.77 -10.50 -4.32
C HIS A 375 -10.58 -9.07 -4.84
N GLY A 376 -9.66 -8.31 -4.23
CA GLY A 376 -9.27 -6.98 -4.70
C GLY A 376 -10.11 -5.83 -4.16
N LYS A 377 -10.94 -6.06 -3.13
CA LYS A 377 -11.74 -5.02 -2.46
C LYS A 377 -11.68 -5.16 -0.95
N THR A 378 -12.35 -4.24 -0.27
CA THR A 378 -12.59 -4.29 1.16
C THR A 378 -14.05 -4.60 1.47
N GLU A 379 -14.23 -5.46 2.45
CA GLU A 379 -15.50 -5.74 3.12
C GLU A 379 -15.52 -5.12 4.52
N ILE A 380 -16.70 -5.01 5.14
CA ILE A 380 -16.81 -4.56 6.53
C ILE A 380 -16.94 -5.79 7.41
N ARG A 381 -16.00 -5.97 8.34
CA ARG A 381 -16.04 -7.01 9.37
C ARG A 381 -16.20 -6.40 10.75
N TYR A 382 -16.69 -7.23 11.67
CA TYR A 382 -16.89 -6.87 13.07
C TYR A 382 -16.57 -8.03 14.00
N ALA A 383 -16.07 -7.72 15.19
CA ALA A 383 -15.91 -8.70 16.27
C ALA A 383 -16.20 -8.06 17.62
N ARG A 384 -16.46 -8.90 18.62
CA ARG A 384 -16.70 -8.49 20.01
C ARG A 384 -15.81 -9.30 20.93
N ALA A 385 -15.24 -8.67 21.94
CA ALA A 385 -14.44 -9.33 22.97
C ALA A 385 -14.71 -8.70 24.34
N THR A 386 -14.51 -9.46 25.42
CA THR A 386 -14.62 -8.92 26.78
C THR A 386 -13.49 -7.95 27.05
N LEU A 387 -13.74 -6.89 27.84
CA LEU A 387 -12.67 -5.97 28.21
C LEU A 387 -11.54 -6.72 28.93
N GLU A 388 -11.85 -7.69 29.81
CA GLU A 388 -10.84 -8.53 30.45
C GLU A 388 -9.86 -9.19 29.45
N SER A 389 -10.36 -9.76 28.33
CA SER A 389 -9.50 -10.41 27.34
C SER A 389 -8.72 -9.44 26.44
N LEU A 390 -9.02 -8.15 26.48
CA LEU A 390 -8.22 -7.13 25.79
C LEU A 390 -6.94 -6.84 26.57
N PHE A 391 -7.05 -6.73 27.91
CA PHE A 391 -5.97 -6.32 28.80
C PHE A 391 -5.08 -7.47 29.30
N ASP A 392 -5.47 -8.74 29.08
CA ASP A 392 -4.61 -9.92 29.32
C ASP A 392 -3.59 -10.14 28.18
N TYR A 393 -3.18 -9.06 27.51
CA TYR A 393 -2.31 -9.09 26.34
C TYR A 393 -0.86 -9.44 26.73
N ASP A 394 -0.36 -10.59 26.28
CA ASP A 394 1.07 -10.93 26.33
C ASP A 394 1.73 -10.73 24.96
N SER A 395 2.59 -9.72 24.87
CA SER A 395 3.41 -9.43 23.69
C SER A 395 4.30 -10.59 23.24
N SER A 396 4.60 -11.55 24.13
CA SER A 396 5.45 -12.71 23.82
C SER A 396 4.71 -13.85 23.13
N GLU A 397 3.39 -13.95 23.29
CA GLU A 397 2.55 -14.98 22.64
C GLU A 397 2.24 -14.64 21.17
N HIS A 398 2.28 -13.36 20.79
CA HIS A 398 1.96 -12.89 19.44
C HIS A 398 2.98 -13.31 18.37
N VAL A 399 4.19 -13.74 18.76
CA VAL A 399 5.20 -14.32 17.85
C VAL A 399 4.87 -15.79 17.52
N ASP A 400 4.18 -16.50 18.43
CA ASP A 400 3.88 -17.94 18.31
C ASP A 400 2.43 -18.20 17.83
N GLU A 401 1.46 -17.35 18.16
CA GLU A 401 0.03 -17.57 17.82
C GLU A 401 -0.33 -17.28 16.36
N GLN A 402 0.33 -16.32 15.68
CA GLN A 402 0.16 -16.11 14.23
C GLN A 402 0.49 -17.38 13.42
N SER A 403 1.32 -18.28 13.98
CA SER A 403 1.73 -19.53 13.35
C SER A 403 0.84 -20.74 13.69
N SER A 404 0.05 -20.70 14.78
CA SER A 404 -0.50 -21.91 15.41
C SER A 404 -2.02 -21.97 15.57
N GLN A 405 -2.76 -20.84 15.54
CA GLN A 405 -4.23 -20.85 15.72
C GLN A 405 -5.06 -20.59 14.45
N ARG A 406 -4.46 -20.23 13.30
CA ARG A 406 -5.23 -20.04 12.06
C ARG A 406 -5.80 -21.38 11.58
N ARG A 407 -7.13 -21.53 11.57
CA ARG A 407 -7.77 -22.57 10.75
C ARG A 407 -7.37 -22.29 9.31
N PRO A 408 -6.93 -23.30 8.54
CA PRO A 408 -6.66 -23.08 7.13
C PRO A 408 -7.96 -22.62 6.48
N SER A 409 -7.98 -21.45 5.85
CA SER A 409 -8.71 -21.34 4.59
C SER A 409 -8.19 -22.48 3.72
N ASP A 410 -9.06 -23.36 3.24
CA ASP A 410 -8.77 -24.64 2.53
C ASP A 410 -7.72 -24.53 1.40
N HIS A 411 -6.44 -24.31 1.71
CA HIS A 411 -5.32 -24.32 0.76
C HIS A 411 -4.01 -24.66 1.52
N PRO A 412 -3.19 -25.59 1.00
CA PRO A 412 -2.08 -26.17 1.74
C PRO A 412 -0.81 -25.30 1.71
N SER A 413 -0.19 -25.11 2.87
CA SER A 413 1.18 -24.55 3.01
C SER A 413 2.23 -25.67 3.13
N PRO A 414 3.35 -25.64 2.39
CA PRO A 414 4.52 -26.48 2.65
C PRO A 414 5.51 -25.81 3.62
N SER A 415 6.20 -26.66 4.38
CA SER A 415 7.12 -26.38 5.49
C SER A 415 8.42 -25.65 5.09
N GLN A 416 8.89 -24.78 5.99
CA GLN A 416 10.09 -23.96 5.87
C GLN A 416 11.39 -24.68 6.26
N ASP A 417 12.45 -24.44 5.48
CA ASP A 417 13.79 -24.08 5.98
C ASP A 417 14.56 -23.39 4.84
N PRO A 418 14.79 -22.05 4.88
CA PRO A 418 15.54 -21.38 3.83
C PRO A 418 17.07 -21.49 4.03
N PRO A 419 17.87 -21.57 2.97
CA PRO A 419 19.33 -21.50 3.07
C PRO A 419 19.78 -20.08 3.47
N ARG A 420 20.67 -20.02 4.47
CA ARG A 420 21.27 -18.79 5.04
C ARG A 420 21.89 -17.86 3.97
N ALA A 421 21.33 -16.66 3.83
CA ALA A 421 21.98 -15.53 3.15
C ALA A 421 23.02 -14.85 4.06
N ILE A 422 24.19 -14.51 3.49
CA ILE A 422 25.30 -13.85 4.16
C ILE A 422 25.03 -12.34 4.18
N ARG A 423 24.75 -11.77 5.36
CA ARG A 423 24.67 -10.31 5.59
C ARG A 423 26.03 -9.64 5.30
N ARG A 424 26.03 -8.54 4.56
CA ARG A 424 27.09 -7.51 4.65
C ARG A 424 26.49 -6.18 5.08
N SER A 425 26.93 -5.69 6.22
CA SER A 425 26.69 -4.35 6.72
C SER A 425 27.47 -3.31 5.90
N ARG A 426 26.84 -2.16 5.65
CA ARG A 426 27.48 -0.92 5.18
C ARG A 426 28.44 -0.40 6.25
N GLU A 427 29.65 -0.94 6.30
CA GLU A 427 30.80 -0.27 6.92
C GLU A 427 31.87 0.03 5.86
N SER A 428 32.11 1.32 5.64
CA SER A 428 33.31 1.92 5.03
C SER A 428 33.59 1.62 3.55
N THR A 429 33.13 2.52 2.66
CA THR A 429 33.60 2.64 1.27
C THR A 429 35.11 2.94 1.13
N GLN A 430 35.84 3.14 2.22
CA GLN A 430 37.32 3.22 2.23
C GLN A 430 38.06 1.91 2.59
N SER A 431 37.41 0.88 3.16
CA SER A 431 38.09 -0.40 3.49
C SER A 431 37.89 -1.51 2.46
N ALA A 432 36.84 -1.44 1.63
CA ALA A 432 36.50 -2.49 0.65
C ALA A 432 37.52 -2.66 -0.49
N GLU A 433 38.33 -1.64 -0.82
CA GLU A 433 39.39 -1.77 -1.83
C GLU A 433 40.52 -2.74 -1.43
N SER A 434 40.61 -3.10 -0.15
CA SER A 434 41.71 -3.89 0.43
C SER A 434 41.68 -5.39 0.09
N HIS A 435 40.59 -5.95 -0.47
CA HIS A 435 40.46 -7.40 -0.72
C HIS A 435 40.60 -7.81 -2.20
N HIS A 436 40.73 -6.88 -3.15
CA HIS A 436 40.80 -7.21 -4.58
C HIS A 436 42.23 -7.43 -5.09
N VAL A 437 42.46 -8.54 -5.79
CA VAL A 437 43.74 -8.82 -6.45
C VAL A 437 43.84 -7.96 -7.72
N LYS A 438 44.57 -6.84 -7.62
CA LYS A 438 44.72 -5.83 -8.69
C LYS A 438 45.16 -6.39 -10.05
N SER A 439 45.91 -7.48 -10.07
CA SER A 439 46.32 -8.13 -11.32
C SER A 439 45.18 -8.82 -12.06
N ILE A 440 44.16 -9.32 -11.35
CA ILE A 440 42.97 -9.92 -11.96
C ILE A 440 42.10 -8.83 -12.57
N VAL A 441 41.85 -7.75 -11.83
CA VAL A 441 41.09 -6.58 -12.31
C VAL A 441 41.65 -6.07 -13.63
N LYS A 442 42.97 -5.85 -13.68
CA LYS A 442 43.66 -5.38 -14.89
C LYS A 442 43.63 -6.37 -16.05
N ALA A 443 43.58 -7.68 -15.77
CA ALA A 443 43.53 -8.68 -16.83
C ALA A 443 42.16 -8.70 -17.51
N PHE A 444 41.07 -8.59 -16.74
CA PHE A 444 39.71 -8.49 -17.28
C PHE A 444 39.47 -7.14 -17.98
N GLU A 445 39.94 -6.03 -17.40
CA GLU A 445 39.87 -4.70 -18.04
C GLU A 445 40.50 -4.69 -19.46
N LEU A 446 41.63 -5.38 -19.63
CA LEU A 446 42.28 -5.52 -20.94
C LEU A 446 41.50 -6.45 -21.88
N LEU A 447 40.84 -7.50 -21.36
CA LEU A 447 40.03 -8.41 -22.14
C LEU A 447 38.75 -7.74 -22.66
N GLU A 448 38.16 -6.88 -21.86
CA GLU A 448 36.96 -6.10 -22.19
C GLU A 448 37.28 -4.99 -23.18
N THR A 449 38.41 -4.30 -23.01
CA THR A 449 38.89 -3.32 -24.01
C THR A 449 39.19 -4.00 -25.36
N LEU A 450 39.71 -5.23 -25.33
CA LEU A 450 39.95 -6.06 -26.51
C LEU A 450 38.66 -6.46 -27.23
N GLU A 451 37.60 -6.75 -26.47
CA GLU A 451 36.28 -7.08 -27.01
C GLU A 451 35.71 -5.86 -27.76
N GLN A 452 35.72 -4.68 -27.15
CA GLN A 452 35.19 -3.44 -27.74
C GLN A 452 35.97 -2.95 -28.97
N THR A 453 37.30 -3.15 -29.00
CA THR A 453 38.18 -2.55 -30.02
C THR A 453 38.58 -3.53 -31.12
N GLY A 454 38.40 -4.83 -30.91
CA GLY A 454 38.90 -5.89 -31.80
C GLY A 454 40.42 -6.06 -31.73
N GLU A 455 41.06 -6.31 -32.89
CA GLU A 455 42.51 -6.55 -32.97
C GLU A 455 43.34 -5.29 -32.64
N ILE A 456 44.08 -5.33 -31.53
CA ILE A 456 44.83 -4.16 -31.03
C ILE A 456 46.22 -4.53 -30.48
N GLY A 457 47.19 -3.65 -30.71
CA GLY A 457 48.57 -3.81 -30.22
C GLY A 457 48.77 -3.29 -28.79
N VAL A 458 49.79 -3.82 -28.10
CA VAL A 458 50.14 -3.47 -26.70
C VAL A 458 50.30 -1.96 -26.45
N THR A 459 50.85 -1.23 -27.42
CA THR A 459 51.05 0.22 -27.28
C THR A 459 49.73 0.98 -27.21
N GLU A 460 48.78 0.61 -28.06
CA GLU A 460 47.50 1.29 -28.15
C GLU A 460 46.59 0.89 -26.98
N LEU A 461 46.61 -0.39 -26.61
CA LEU A 461 45.87 -0.87 -25.44
C LEU A 461 46.36 -0.23 -24.12
N SER A 462 47.67 -0.01 -24.00
CA SER A 462 48.27 0.75 -22.89
C SER A 462 47.83 2.21 -22.87
N ARG A 463 47.63 2.83 -24.03
CA ARG A 463 47.15 4.21 -24.16
C ARG A 463 45.68 4.33 -23.74
N GLN A 464 44.85 3.35 -24.09
CA GLN A 464 43.42 3.36 -23.80
C GLN A 464 43.11 3.03 -22.33
N THR A 465 43.79 2.04 -21.76
CA THR A 465 43.56 1.60 -20.36
C THR A 465 44.39 2.37 -19.32
N GLY A 466 45.41 3.12 -19.74
CA GLY A 466 46.37 3.75 -18.83
C GLY A 466 47.31 2.78 -18.10
N ILE A 467 47.23 1.47 -18.38
CA ILE A 467 48.12 0.46 -17.82
C ILE A 467 49.48 0.53 -18.52
N ALA A 468 50.58 0.47 -17.76
CA ALA A 468 51.93 0.51 -18.32
C ALA A 468 52.17 -0.62 -19.37
N LYS A 469 52.78 -0.29 -20.51
CA LYS A 469 53.05 -1.24 -21.62
C LYS A 469 53.67 -2.57 -21.18
N SER A 470 54.60 -2.54 -20.23
CA SER A 470 55.26 -3.74 -19.70
C SER A 470 54.31 -4.64 -18.90
N SER A 471 53.32 -4.05 -18.21
CA SER A 471 52.26 -4.76 -17.51
C SER A 471 51.21 -5.30 -18.49
N VAL A 472 50.76 -4.50 -19.47
CA VAL A 472 49.85 -4.96 -20.53
C VAL A 472 50.42 -6.16 -21.25
N TYR A 473 51.70 -6.12 -21.64
CA TYR A 473 52.37 -7.26 -22.26
C TYR A 473 52.32 -8.52 -21.38
N LYS A 474 52.63 -8.42 -20.09
CA LYS A 474 52.61 -9.56 -19.15
C LYS A 474 51.20 -10.15 -18.99
N TYR A 475 50.18 -9.30 -18.90
CA TYR A 475 48.79 -9.76 -18.79
C TYR A 475 48.34 -10.47 -20.06
N LEU A 476 48.57 -9.86 -21.23
CA LEU A 476 48.18 -10.45 -22.51
C LEU A 476 48.96 -11.73 -22.84
N ASP A 477 50.25 -11.81 -22.51
CA ASP A 477 51.01 -13.04 -22.70
C ASP A 477 50.52 -14.16 -21.78
N THR A 478 50.11 -13.82 -20.55
CA THR A 478 49.46 -14.76 -19.62
C THR A 478 48.10 -15.21 -20.15
N LEU A 479 47.22 -14.29 -20.57
CA LEU A 479 45.91 -14.62 -21.15
C LEU A 479 46.03 -15.44 -22.43
N ARG A 480 47.07 -15.18 -23.24
CA ARG A 480 47.40 -16.00 -24.42
C ARG A 480 47.85 -17.40 -24.03
N HIS A 481 48.70 -17.53 -23.02
CA HIS A 481 49.13 -18.83 -22.49
C HIS A 481 47.94 -19.64 -21.95
N LEU A 482 46.97 -18.97 -21.32
CA LEU A 482 45.72 -19.57 -20.84
C LEU A 482 44.68 -19.83 -21.97
N GLY A 483 44.93 -19.31 -23.17
CA GLY A 483 44.08 -19.51 -24.35
C GLY A 483 42.86 -18.59 -24.46
N TYR A 484 42.80 -17.50 -23.67
CA TYR A 484 41.71 -16.52 -23.71
C TYR A 484 41.93 -15.38 -24.72
N VAL A 485 43.16 -15.23 -25.21
CA VAL A 485 43.53 -14.21 -26.21
C VAL A 485 44.39 -14.87 -27.29
N THR A 486 44.22 -14.47 -28.55
CA THR A 486 45.07 -14.85 -29.68
C THR A 486 46.01 -13.72 -30.05
N LYS A 487 47.08 -14.02 -30.80
CA LYS A 487 48.03 -13.00 -31.27
C LYS A 487 48.40 -13.28 -32.73
N SER A 488 48.13 -12.32 -33.61
CA SER A 488 48.57 -12.31 -35.02
C SER A 488 49.22 -10.97 -35.34
N ASP A 489 50.32 -10.97 -36.09
CA ASP A 489 51.00 -9.74 -36.58
C ASP A 489 51.29 -8.65 -35.53
N GLY A 490 51.45 -9.06 -34.26
CA GLY A 490 51.70 -8.14 -33.14
C GLY A 490 50.45 -7.56 -32.48
N ALA A 491 49.27 -7.79 -33.04
CA ALA A 491 47.97 -7.46 -32.46
C ALA A 491 47.42 -8.64 -31.64
N TYR A 492 46.60 -8.33 -30.64
CA TYR A 492 45.91 -9.27 -29.78
C TYR A 492 44.40 -9.15 -29.98
N ALA A 493 43.67 -10.26 -29.87
CA ALA A 493 42.21 -10.30 -29.93
C ALA A 493 41.64 -11.38 -28.98
N PRO A 494 40.38 -11.27 -28.54
CA PRO A 494 39.73 -12.33 -27.76
C PRO A 494 39.72 -13.67 -28.51
N SER A 495 39.88 -14.76 -27.77
CA SER A 495 39.82 -16.11 -28.31
C SER A 495 38.37 -16.65 -28.32
N LEU A 496 38.01 -17.43 -29.35
CA LEU A 496 36.74 -18.17 -29.40
C LEU A 496 36.56 -19.18 -28.25
N ARG A 497 37.59 -19.41 -27.43
CA ARG A 497 37.44 -20.12 -26.16
C ARG A 497 36.40 -19.47 -25.26
N LEU A 498 36.28 -18.14 -25.27
CA LEU A 498 35.29 -17.39 -24.49
C LEU A 498 33.87 -17.72 -24.96
N PHE A 499 33.66 -17.80 -26.27
CA PHE A 499 32.39 -18.25 -26.86
C PHE A 499 32.04 -19.69 -26.44
N HIS A 500 32.99 -20.63 -26.53
CA HIS A 500 32.76 -22.00 -26.05
C HIS A 500 32.40 -22.05 -24.55
N PHE A 501 33.02 -21.20 -23.74
CA PHE A 501 32.73 -21.10 -22.32
C PHE A 501 31.32 -20.56 -22.06
N GLY A 502 30.95 -19.45 -22.71
CA GLY A 502 29.61 -18.86 -22.63
C GLY A 502 28.52 -19.83 -23.07
N GLN A 503 28.67 -20.46 -24.24
CA GLN A 503 27.70 -21.46 -24.73
C GLN A 503 27.47 -22.60 -23.74
N ARG A 504 28.54 -23.10 -23.10
CA ARG A 504 28.42 -24.16 -22.09
C ARG A 504 27.75 -23.71 -20.80
N ILE A 505 27.83 -22.43 -20.45
CA ILE A 505 27.12 -21.88 -19.29
C ILE A 505 25.64 -21.77 -19.61
N VAL A 506 25.29 -21.12 -20.73
CA VAL A 506 23.90 -20.88 -21.13
C VAL A 506 23.18 -22.20 -21.40
N SER A 507 23.79 -23.14 -22.12
CA SER A 507 23.18 -24.46 -22.39
C SER A 507 22.95 -25.33 -21.14
N ARG A 508 23.54 -25.00 -19.99
CA ARG A 508 23.28 -25.66 -18.70
C ARG A 508 22.11 -25.04 -17.95
N HIS A 509 21.70 -23.84 -18.33
CA HIS A 509 20.55 -23.20 -17.73
C HIS A 509 19.29 -23.90 -18.22
N GLU A 510 18.55 -24.52 -17.31
CA GLU A 510 17.41 -25.37 -17.65
C GLU A 510 16.29 -24.58 -18.34
N VAL A 511 15.95 -23.41 -17.79
CA VAL A 511 14.97 -22.51 -18.37
C VAL A 511 15.32 -22.09 -19.80
N TYR A 512 16.62 -21.91 -20.13
CA TYR A 512 17.03 -21.57 -21.48
C TYR A 512 16.70 -22.69 -22.48
N ARG A 513 17.02 -23.95 -22.15
CA ARG A 513 16.79 -25.08 -23.05
C ARG A 513 15.30 -25.30 -23.35
N ILE A 514 14.46 -25.08 -22.36
CA ILE A 514 13.01 -25.25 -22.45
C ILE A 514 12.37 -24.05 -23.16
N ALA A 515 12.78 -22.84 -22.79
CA ALA A 515 12.20 -21.62 -23.33
C ALA A 515 12.58 -21.36 -24.78
N GLN A 516 13.81 -21.67 -25.20
CA GLN A 516 14.31 -21.36 -26.55
C GLN A 516 13.35 -21.73 -27.69
N PRO A 517 12.86 -22.99 -27.83
CA PRO A 517 11.94 -23.36 -28.91
C PRO A 517 10.58 -22.65 -28.83
N GLU A 518 10.10 -22.35 -27.62
CA GLU A 518 8.86 -21.59 -27.42
C GLU A 518 9.03 -20.12 -27.82
N LEU A 519 10.19 -19.52 -27.54
CA LEU A 519 10.51 -18.15 -27.95
C LEU A 519 10.64 -18.04 -29.47
N ASP A 520 11.28 -19.00 -30.14
CA ASP A 520 11.39 -19.01 -31.60
C ASP A 520 9.99 -19.09 -32.26
N ALA A 521 9.12 -19.97 -31.74
CA ALA A 521 7.75 -20.10 -32.22
C ALA A 521 6.92 -18.84 -31.93
N LEU A 522 7.13 -18.20 -30.77
CA LEU A 522 6.45 -16.96 -30.39
C LEU A 522 6.89 -15.79 -31.28
N ALA A 523 8.18 -15.68 -31.59
CA ALA A 523 8.71 -14.65 -32.47
C ALA A 523 8.14 -14.79 -33.88
N GLU A 524 8.11 -16.00 -34.45
CA GLU A 524 7.48 -16.28 -35.76
C GLU A 524 5.99 -15.93 -35.79
N LYS A 525 5.24 -16.24 -34.72
CA LYS A 525 3.80 -15.93 -34.63
C LYS A 525 3.52 -14.44 -34.49
N THR A 526 4.32 -13.75 -33.68
CA THR A 526 4.09 -12.35 -33.35
C THR A 526 4.70 -11.39 -34.36
N GLY A 527 5.77 -11.79 -35.04
CA GLY A 527 6.56 -10.90 -35.89
C GLY A 527 7.48 -9.94 -35.12
N GLU A 528 7.54 -10.03 -33.79
CA GLU A 528 8.23 -9.07 -32.92
C GLU A 528 9.56 -9.65 -32.37
N VAL A 529 10.34 -8.83 -31.65
CA VAL A 529 11.51 -9.30 -30.91
C VAL A 529 11.05 -9.95 -29.60
N VAL A 530 11.51 -11.17 -29.34
CA VAL A 530 11.20 -11.92 -28.12
C VAL A 530 12.49 -12.26 -27.38
N SER A 531 12.52 -12.02 -26.08
CA SER A 531 13.70 -12.24 -25.25
C SER A 531 13.41 -13.04 -23.98
N LEU A 532 14.38 -13.83 -23.53
CA LEU A 532 14.40 -14.52 -22.24
C LEU A 532 15.31 -13.78 -21.27
N ILE A 533 14.79 -13.44 -20.10
CA ILE A 533 15.47 -12.67 -19.07
C ILE A 533 15.53 -13.49 -17.79
N VAL A 534 16.68 -13.48 -17.11
CA VAL A 534 16.88 -14.06 -15.77
C VAL A 534 17.45 -13.03 -14.81
N GLU A 535 17.41 -13.34 -13.52
CA GLU A 535 18.09 -12.55 -12.50
C GLU A 535 19.49 -13.12 -12.21
N GLU A 536 20.49 -12.26 -12.16
CA GLU A 536 21.81 -12.60 -11.62
C GLU A 536 22.42 -11.39 -10.89
N ASP A 537 22.64 -11.55 -9.58
CA ASP A 537 23.21 -10.56 -8.67
C ASP A 537 22.43 -9.23 -8.61
N GLY A 538 21.10 -9.26 -8.77
CA GLY A 538 20.24 -8.06 -8.79
C GLY A 538 20.20 -7.34 -10.14
N ASP A 539 20.76 -7.96 -11.19
CA ASP A 539 20.63 -7.48 -12.57
C ASP A 539 19.71 -8.43 -13.36
N ALA A 540 18.91 -7.85 -14.27
CA ALA A 540 18.23 -8.58 -15.32
C ALA A 540 19.22 -8.88 -16.45
N VAL A 541 19.41 -10.17 -16.78
CA VAL A 541 20.34 -10.66 -17.81
C VAL A 541 19.57 -11.28 -18.96
N TYR A 542 19.82 -10.81 -20.18
CA TYR A 542 19.21 -11.35 -21.40
C TYR A 542 19.93 -12.63 -21.83
N LEU A 543 19.30 -13.80 -21.65
CA LEU A 543 19.92 -15.10 -22.00
C LEU A 543 19.70 -15.52 -23.46
N TYR A 544 18.60 -15.07 -24.07
CA TYR A 544 18.25 -15.39 -25.45
C TYR A 544 17.41 -14.26 -26.04
N SER A 545 17.62 -13.93 -27.31
CA SER A 545 16.75 -12.99 -28.03
C SER A 545 16.62 -13.39 -29.50
N THR A 546 15.39 -13.40 -30.01
CA THR A 546 15.09 -13.85 -31.37
C THR A 546 14.03 -12.98 -32.04
N SER A 547 14.05 -12.88 -33.36
CA SER A 547 13.08 -12.15 -34.18
C SER A 547 13.05 -12.71 -35.61
N PRO A 548 11.87 -12.79 -36.27
CA PRO A 548 11.77 -13.25 -37.66
C PRO A 548 12.16 -12.20 -38.71
N HIS A 549 12.12 -10.90 -38.37
CA HIS A 549 12.26 -9.81 -39.35
C HIS A 549 13.20 -8.67 -38.91
N ASP A 550 13.60 -8.61 -37.64
CA ASP A 550 14.42 -7.52 -37.12
C ASP A 550 15.85 -7.98 -36.82
N ASP A 551 16.83 -7.32 -37.44
CA ASP A 551 18.26 -7.50 -37.13
C ASP A 551 18.65 -6.83 -35.79
N ARG A 552 17.72 -6.11 -35.14
CA ARG A 552 17.92 -5.37 -33.87
C ARG A 552 17.45 -6.15 -32.64
N THR A 553 17.80 -7.43 -32.54
CA THR A 553 17.59 -8.20 -31.29
C THR A 553 18.41 -7.61 -30.14
N ILE A 554 18.00 -7.89 -28.90
CA ILE A 554 18.79 -7.50 -27.72
C ILE A 554 20.00 -8.43 -27.62
N GLU A 555 21.18 -7.86 -27.42
CA GLU A 555 22.42 -8.64 -27.33
C GLU A 555 22.41 -9.57 -26.11
N GLU A 556 22.60 -10.88 -26.37
CA GLU A 556 22.67 -11.90 -25.33
C GLU A 556 23.84 -11.63 -24.37
N GLY A 557 23.58 -11.74 -23.07
CA GLY A 557 24.52 -11.39 -22.00
C GLY A 557 24.44 -9.94 -21.55
N SER A 558 23.68 -9.07 -22.24
CA SER A 558 23.42 -7.70 -21.78
C SER A 558 22.71 -7.70 -20.43
N ARG A 559 23.03 -6.69 -19.61
CA ARG A 559 22.51 -6.54 -18.25
C ARG A 559 21.87 -5.17 -18.05
N MET A 560 20.83 -5.13 -17.24
CA MET A 560 20.24 -3.89 -16.73
C MET A 560 19.81 -4.08 -15.27
N PRO A 561 19.66 -3.00 -14.49
CA PRO A 561 19.18 -3.14 -13.13
C PRO A 561 17.81 -3.82 -13.13
N ILE A 562 17.63 -4.86 -12.32
CA ILE A 562 16.43 -5.71 -12.45
C ILE A 562 15.12 -4.95 -12.20
N HIS A 563 15.13 -3.95 -11.31
CA HIS A 563 13.98 -3.10 -11.03
C HIS A 563 13.62 -2.16 -12.21
N ALA A 564 14.57 -1.90 -13.11
CA ALA A 564 14.39 -1.04 -14.27
C ALA A 564 13.90 -1.81 -15.51
N SER A 565 14.09 -3.12 -15.54
CA SER A 565 13.67 -4.00 -16.63
C SER A 565 12.18 -4.33 -16.54
N THR A 566 11.46 -4.33 -17.67
CA THR A 566 10.08 -4.84 -17.73
C THR A 566 10.03 -6.35 -17.42
N GLY A 567 10.91 -7.14 -18.02
CA GLY A 567 11.11 -8.55 -17.65
C GLY A 567 11.57 -8.75 -16.19
N GLY A 568 12.44 -7.89 -15.69
CA GLY A 568 12.89 -7.93 -14.29
C GLY A 568 11.75 -7.66 -13.30
N LYS A 569 10.91 -6.66 -13.55
CA LYS A 569 9.66 -6.42 -12.80
C LYS A 569 8.72 -7.63 -12.88
N ALA A 570 8.56 -8.24 -14.06
CA ALA A 570 7.75 -9.45 -14.19
C ALA A 570 8.28 -10.56 -13.27
N LEU A 571 9.59 -10.83 -13.30
CA LEU A 571 10.25 -11.82 -12.45
C LEU A 571 10.07 -11.49 -10.95
N LEU A 572 10.35 -10.26 -10.54
CA LEU A 572 10.26 -9.80 -9.14
C LEU A 572 8.84 -9.83 -8.58
N SER A 573 7.81 -9.82 -9.42
CA SER A 573 6.41 -9.94 -8.97
C SER A 573 6.09 -11.26 -8.26
N TYR A 574 6.96 -12.27 -8.45
CA TYR A 574 6.91 -13.58 -7.81
C TYR A 574 8.14 -13.83 -6.93
N ARG A 575 8.80 -12.77 -6.43
CA ARG A 575 9.84 -12.86 -5.40
C ARG A 575 9.32 -12.35 -4.06
N SER A 576 9.95 -12.79 -2.96
CA SER A 576 9.59 -12.33 -1.63
C SER A 576 9.84 -10.83 -1.49
N ARG A 577 9.05 -10.17 -0.64
CA ARG A 577 9.15 -8.74 -0.45
C ARG A 577 10.52 -8.36 0.11
N GLU A 578 11.06 -9.15 1.02
CA GLU A 578 12.38 -8.96 1.62
C GLU A 578 13.49 -8.98 0.55
N TYR A 579 13.39 -9.90 -0.41
CA TYR A 579 14.35 -10.00 -1.51
C TYR A 579 14.26 -8.79 -2.45
N VAL A 580 13.04 -8.36 -2.76
CA VAL A 580 12.82 -7.14 -3.56
C VAL A 580 13.32 -5.90 -2.82
N ASP A 581 13.05 -5.79 -1.51
CA ASP A 581 13.50 -4.67 -0.69
C ASP A 581 15.03 -4.60 -0.62
N ASP A 582 15.73 -5.74 -0.53
CA ASP A 582 17.21 -5.81 -0.59
C ASP A 582 17.75 -5.31 -1.95
N ILE A 583 17.12 -5.69 -3.06
CA ILE A 583 17.47 -5.17 -4.39
C ILE A 583 17.31 -3.65 -4.45
N LEU A 584 16.20 -3.13 -3.92
CA LEU A 584 15.89 -1.70 -3.94
C LEU A 584 16.78 -0.89 -2.98
N GLU A 585 17.23 -1.47 -1.87
CA GLU A 585 18.16 -0.82 -0.93
C GLU A 585 19.59 -0.74 -1.46
N ASN A 586 19.98 -1.73 -2.26
CA ASN A 586 21.31 -1.85 -2.84
C ASN A 586 21.42 -1.18 -4.22
N THR A 587 20.36 -0.53 -4.69
CA THR A 587 20.40 0.22 -5.94
C THR A 587 20.88 1.67 -5.74
N ALA A 588 21.55 2.22 -6.76
CA ALA A 588 21.97 3.62 -6.78
C ALA A 588 20.88 4.58 -7.27
N PHE A 589 19.72 4.05 -7.68
CA PHE A 589 18.62 4.83 -8.25
C PHE A 589 17.59 5.19 -7.18
N ASP A 590 17.08 6.41 -7.25
CA ASP A 590 15.92 6.81 -6.47
C ASP A 590 14.66 6.22 -7.12
N ILE A 591 14.12 5.18 -6.49
CA ILE A 591 12.98 4.43 -7.00
C ILE A 591 11.76 4.84 -6.19
N ASP A 592 10.71 5.26 -6.89
CA ASP A 592 9.38 5.35 -6.31
C ASP A 592 8.90 3.94 -5.95
N ARG A 593 9.19 3.52 -4.71
CA ARG A 593 8.85 2.18 -4.20
C ARG A 593 7.34 1.93 -4.29
N GLN A 594 6.52 2.97 -4.13
CA GLN A 594 5.07 2.84 -4.18
C GLN A 594 4.58 2.45 -5.59
N ASN A 595 5.07 3.15 -6.61
CA ASN A 595 4.74 2.82 -8.01
C ASN A 595 5.38 1.49 -8.43
N PHE A 596 6.62 1.23 -8.00
CA PHE A 596 7.31 -0.02 -8.30
C PHE A 596 6.55 -1.25 -7.76
N TYR A 597 6.17 -1.25 -6.48
CA TYR A 597 5.39 -2.35 -5.91
C TYR A 597 3.97 -2.45 -6.50
N ALA A 598 3.36 -1.34 -6.90
CA ALA A 598 2.09 -1.37 -7.61
C ALA A 598 2.23 -2.07 -8.98
N ASP A 599 3.32 -1.84 -9.70
CA ASP A 599 3.61 -2.52 -10.96
C ASP A 599 3.90 -4.02 -10.77
N LEU A 600 4.69 -4.39 -9.73
CA LEU A 600 4.90 -5.80 -9.37
C LEU A 600 3.57 -6.49 -9.05
N LYS A 601 2.71 -5.84 -8.26
CA LYS A 601 1.38 -6.40 -7.93
C LYS A 601 0.53 -6.60 -9.18
N ARG A 602 0.46 -5.60 -10.08
CA ARG A 602 -0.26 -5.73 -11.36
C ARG A 602 0.30 -6.87 -12.22
N ALA A 603 1.62 -7.04 -12.23
CA ALA A 603 2.29 -8.12 -12.95
C ALA A 603 1.94 -9.49 -12.37
N ARG A 604 1.85 -9.60 -11.03
CA ARG A 604 1.43 -10.82 -10.34
C ARG A 604 -0.05 -11.15 -10.61
N ASP A 605 -0.93 -10.16 -10.47
CA ASP A 605 -2.38 -10.32 -10.63
C ASP A 605 -2.77 -10.68 -12.07
N ASN A 606 -2.15 -10.03 -13.06
CA ASN A 606 -2.50 -10.23 -14.47
C ASN A 606 -1.59 -11.24 -15.19
N ARG A 607 -0.54 -11.73 -14.52
CA ARG A 607 0.58 -12.50 -15.10
C ARG A 607 1.28 -11.80 -16.26
N VAL A 608 1.10 -10.48 -16.41
CA VAL A 608 1.68 -9.68 -17.48
C VAL A 608 1.95 -8.28 -16.98
N ILE A 609 3.08 -7.71 -17.37
CA ILE A 609 3.40 -6.30 -17.21
C ILE A 609 3.57 -5.67 -18.58
N ILE A 610 3.03 -4.46 -18.73
CA ILE A 610 3.15 -3.66 -19.95
C ILE A 610 3.79 -2.35 -19.53
N ASP A 611 5.04 -2.14 -19.93
CA ASP A 611 5.76 -0.91 -19.66
C ASP A 611 5.75 -0.01 -20.91
N ARG A 612 5.45 1.27 -20.67
CA ARG A 612 5.45 2.32 -21.69
C ARG A 612 6.67 3.18 -21.46
N GLU A 613 7.82 2.76 -21.97
CA GLU A 613 9.02 3.56 -21.81
C GLU A 613 8.96 4.82 -22.68
N THR A 614 8.76 5.97 -22.02
CA THR A 614 9.26 7.25 -22.52
C THR A 614 10.67 7.39 -21.98
N ASN A 615 11.66 7.11 -22.81
CA ASN A 615 13.12 7.34 -22.77
C ASN A 615 13.74 8.25 -21.66
N ASN A 616 13.38 8.12 -20.38
CA ASN A 616 13.70 9.11 -19.33
C ASN A 616 14.50 8.57 -18.14
N GLN A 617 15.23 7.47 -18.30
CA GLN A 617 16.40 7.26 -17.47
C GLN A 617 17.58 6.93 -18.38
N GLN A 618 18.48 7.91 -18.52
CA GLN A 618 19.81 7.70 -19.08
C GLN A 618 20.55 6.70 -18.19
N TYR A 619 20.33 5.40 -18.39
CA TYR A 619 21.25 4.37 -17.98
C TYR A 619 22.48 4.50 -18.89
N ASN A 620 23.35 5.45 -18.54
CA ASN A 620 24.60 5.62 -19.25
C ASN A 620 25.41 4.32 -19.12
N ALA A 621 25.82 3.75 -20.25
CA ALA A 621 26.88 2.76 -20.31
C ALA A 621 28.16 3.39 -19.74
N GLY A 622 28.31 3.33 -18.43
CA GLY A 622 29.31 4.07 -17.69
C GLY A 622 29.32 3.64 -16.25
N VAL A 623 30.02 2.54 -15.99
CA VAL A 623 30.54 2.06 -14.69
C VAL A 623 29.90 2.74 -13.47
N LEU A 624 28.61 2.53 -13.27
CA LEU A 624 27.95 2.81 -12.00
C LEU A 624 28.30 1.60 -11.12
N GLU A 625 29.31 1.80 -10.28
CA GLU A 625 29.76 0.85 -9.26
C GLU A 625 30.19 -0.55 -9.77
N LYS A 626 31.18 -0.64 -10.66
CA LYS A 626 31.86 -1.90 -11.06
C LYS A 626 30.93 -3.04 -11.57
N ARG A 627 29.66 -2.76 -11.87
CA ARG A 627 28.73 -3.69 -12.50
C ARG A 627 28.59 -3.32 -13.98
N TRP A 628 28.78 -4.32 -14.84
CA TRP A 628 28.81 -4.17 -16.29
C TRP A 628 27.40 -3.98 -16.83
N HIS A 629 27.08 -2.77 -17.28
CA HIS A 629 25.80 -2.46 -17.91
C HIS A 629 26.09 -2.02 -19.35
N SER A 630 25.67 -2.81 -20.33
CA SER A 630 25.77 -2.52 -21.76
C SER A 630 24.38 -2.16 -22.28
N PHE A 631 24.18 -0.89 -22.63
CA PHE A 631 23.02 -0.45 -23.41
C PHE A 631 23.52 0.51 -24.48
N ASP A 632 23.25 0.18 -25.74
CA ASP A 632 23.70 0.97 -26.89
C ASP A 632 22.96 2.33 -26.92
N GLN A 633 23.72 3.42 -27.10
CA GLN A 633 23.22 4.80 -27.13
C GLN A 633 22.45 5.15 -28.40
N GLN A 634 22.29 4.22 -29.35
CA GLN A 634 21.69 4.48 -30.66
C GLN A 634 20.23 4.03 -30.81
N ALA A 635 19.48 3.88 -29.72
CA ALA A 635 18.02 3.79 -29.82
C ALA A 635 17.46 5.17 -30.25
N GLU A 636 17.27 5.35 -31.56
CA GLU A 636 16.51 6.47 -32.13
C GLU A 636 15.22 6.72 -31.34
N THR A 637 14.82 7.99 -31.28
CA THR A 637 13.73 8.61 -30.47
C THR A 637 12.31 8.07 -30.69
N ASN A 638 12.12 6.76 -30.77
CA ASN A 638 10.82 6.10 -30.92
C ASN A 638 10.43 5.44 -29.59
N GLN A 639 9.19 5.68 -29.15
CA GLN A 639 8.61 5.06 -27.96
C GLN A 639 8.46 3.55 -28.20
N LEU A 640 9.06 2.72 -27.36
CA LEU A 640 8.98 1.26 -27.44
C LEU A 640 8.02 0.73 -26.37
N TYR A 641 7.20 -0.25 -26.73
CA TYR A 641 6.39 -1.00 -25.76
C TYR A 641 7.12 -2.28 -25.41
N ARG A 642 7.30 -2.51 -24.11
CA ARG A 642 7.79 -3.77 -23.57
C ARG A 642 6.67 -4.48 -22.83
N ILE A 643 6.52 -5.76 -23.08
CA ILE A 643 5.51 -6.59 -22.44
C ILE A 643 6.22 -7.82 -21.93
N ALA A 644 6.07 -8.13 -20.64
CA ALA A 644 6.71 -9.31 -20.09
C ALA A 644 5.74 -10.15 -19.26
N VAL A 645 5.98 -11.45 -19.24
CA VAL A 645 5.31 -12.40 -18.33
C VAL A 645 6.36 -13.18 -17.55
N PRO A 646 6.11 -13.48 -16.27
CA PRO A 646 7.04 -14.27 -15.48
C PRO A 646 6.99 -15.74 -15.85
N ILE A 647 8.12 -16.41 -15.62
CA ILE A 647 8.27 -17.86 -15.58
C ILE A 647 8.60 -18.23 -14.14
N ARG A 648 7.81 -19.13 -13.57
CA ARG A 648 7.94 -19.56 -12.18
C ARG A 648 8.47 -20.99 -12.10
N ASP A 649 9.10 -21.31 -10.98
CA ASP A 649 9.42 -22.69 -10.63
C ASP A 649 8.26 -23.39 -9.90
N THR A 650 8.52 -24.60 -9.40
CA THR A 650 7.59 -25.41 -8.61
C THR A 650 7.11 -24.76 -7.31
N GLU A 651 7.87 -23.78 -6.79
CA GLU A 651 7.62 -23.11 -5.52
C GLU A 651 6.94 -21.74 -5.71
N ASP A 652 6.41 -21.48 -6.90
CA ASP A 652 5.81 -20.19 -7.31
C ASP A 652 6.81 -19.01 -7.33
N ASN A 653 8.11 -19.31 -7.27
CA ASN A 653 9.16 -18.32 -7.29
C ASN A 653 9.46 -17.90 -8.73
N GLY A 654 9.48 -16.60 -9.02
CA GLY A 654 9.77 -16.08 -10.36
C GLY A 654 11.23 -16.27 -10.75
N ILE A 655 11.58 -17.22 -11.61
CA ILE A 655 12.96 -17.58 -11.97
C ILE A 655 13.45 -16.97 -13.28
N ALA A 656 12.54 -16.58 -14.16
CA ALA A 656 12.83 -15.94 -15.43
C ALA A 656 11.62 -15.11 -15.89
N ALA A 657 11.76 -14.41 -17.01
CA ALA A 657 10.66 -13.77 -17.71
C ALA A 657 10.85 -13.89 -19.21
N ILE A 658 9.74 -13.94 -19.96
CA ILE A 658 9.75 -13.74 -21.41
C ILE A 658 9.20 -12.36 -21.72
N GLU A 659 9.91 -11.63 -22.57
CA GLU A 659 9.61 -10.24 -22.93
C GLU A 659 9.40 -10.13 -24.45
N VAL A 660 8.41 -9.34 -24.86
CA VAL A 660 8.18 -8.93 -26.25
C VAL A 660 8.48 -7.44 -26.34
N LEU A 661 9.34 -7.09 -27.30
CA LEU A 661 9.65 -5.71 -27.67
C LEU A 661 9.07 -5.44 -29.06
N GLY A 662 8.13 -4.49 -29.15
CA GLY A 662 7.50 -4.13 -30.43
C GLY A 662 7.40 -2.64 -30.66
N SER A 663 7.95 -2.19 -31.79
CA SER A 663 7.98 -0.78 -32.19
C SER A 663 6.67 -0.27 -32.82
N GLU A 664 5.83 -1.18 -33.35
CA GLU A 664 4.51 -0.84 -33.92
C GLU A 664 3.33 -1.07 -32.94
N LEU A 665 3.58 -1.70 -31.79
CA LEU A 665 2.56 -1.99 -30.76
C LEU A 665 1.93 -0.73 -30.16
N GLN A 666 2.57 0.44 -30.33
CA GLN A 666 2.00 1.74 -29.98
C GLN A 666 0.71 2.06 -30.76
N ARG A 667 0.60 1.63 -32.02
CA ARG A 667 -0.45 2.08 -32.94
C ARG A 667 -1.66 1.16 -32.99
N ASP A 668 -1.56 -0.05 -32.45
CA ASP A 668 -2.62 -1.06 -32.46
C ASP A 668 -2.80 -1.72 -31.09
N SER A 669 -3.46 -1.00 -30.18
CA SER A 669 -3.80 -1.51 -28.84
C SER A 669 -4.69 -2.75 -28.87
N ARG A 670 -5.39 -3.00 -29.99
CA ARG A 670 -6.22 -4.18 -30.16
C ARG A 670 -5.36 -5.41 -30.44
N ARG A 671 -4.39 -5.33 -31.35
CA ARG A 671 -3.38 -6.40 -31.59
C ARG A 671 -2.61 -6.71 -30.30
N LEU A 672 -2.23 -5.69 -29.54
CA LEU A 672 -1.59 -5.88 -28.24
C LEU A 672 -2.41 -6.78 -27.29
N GLN A 673 -3.69 -6.45 -27.09
CA GLN A 673 -4.56 -7.13 -26.12
C GLN A 673 -5.14 -8.46 -26.63
N GLU A 674 -5.52 -8.53 -27.91
CA GLU A 674 -6.21 -9.69 -28.50
C GLU A 674 -5.24 -10.76 -29.03
N GLU A 675 -3.98 -10.39 -29.33
CA GLU A 675 -3.02 -11.28 -29.99
C GLU A 675 -1.74 -11.48 -29.18
N ILE A 676 -1.01 -10.39 -28.86
CA ILE A 676 0.32 -10.51 -28.24
C ILE A 676 0.24 -11.01 -26.80
N VAL A 677 -0.58 -10.38 -25.94
CA VAL A 677 -0.70 -10.77 -24.53
C VAL A 677 -1.14 -12.23 -24.36
N PRO A 678 -2.18 -12.73 -25.05
CA PRO A 678 -2.58 -14.14 -24.93
C PRO A 678 -1.49 -15.12 -25.37
N LEU A 679 -0.78 -14.82 -26.48
CA LEU A 679 0.32 -15.67 -26.96
C LEU A 679 1.48 -15.70 -25.98
N LEU A 680 1.84 -14.54 -25.42
CA LEU A 680 2.92 -14.43 -24.45
C LEU A 680 2.59 -15.17 -23.14
N VAL A 681 1.41 -14.97 -22.58
CA VAL A 681 0.96 -15.69 -21.37
C VAL A 681 0.90 -17.20 -21.62
N SER A 682 0.46 -17.62 -22.80
CA SER A 682 0.43 -19.04 -23.18
C SER A 682 1.84 -19.64 -23.26
N ALA A 683 2.79 -18.92 -23.86
CA ALA A 683 4.17 -19.38 -23.96
C ALA A 683 4.82 -19.51 -22.56
N GLY A 684 4.63 -18.52 -21.69
CA GLY A 684 5.13 -18.57 -20.31
C GLY A 684 4.58 -19.78 -19.54
N LYS A 685 3.28 -20.08 -19.66
CA LYS A 685 2.66 -21.27 -19.05
C LYS A 685 3.17 -22.58 -19.66
N SER A 686 3.43 -22.62 -20.97
CA SER A 686 4.00 -23.80 -21.63
C SER A 686 5.37 -24.12 -21.05
N ILE A 687 6.23 -23.10 -20.95
CA ILE A 687 7.57 -23.20 -20.37
C ILE A 687 7.51 -23.65 -18.90
N GLU A 688 6.63 -23.05 -18.09
CA GLU A 688 6.40 -23.49 -16.70
C GLU A 688 5.98 -24.97 -16.65
N THR A 689 5.05 -25.40 -17.52
CA THR A 689 4.57 -26.80 -17.52
C THR A 689 5.67 -27.79 -17.87
N GLU A 690 6.54 -27.44 -18.82
CA GLU A 690 7.67 -28.28 -19.22
C GLU A 690 8.79 -28.28 -18.16
N LEU A 691 9.00 -27.17 -17.44
CA LEU A 691 9.88 -27.12 -16.27
C LEU A 691 9.38 -28.04 -15.14
N LEU A 692 8.07 -28.17 -14.96
CA LEU A 692 7.46 -29.07 -13.96
C LEU A 692 7.51 -30.56 -14.36
N SER A 693 7.75 -30.85 -15.65
CA SER A 693 7.66 -32.21 -16.21
C SER A 693 9.03 -32.89 -16.39
N ASN A 694 10.12 -32.14 -16.24
CA ASN A 694 11.51 -32.63 -16.30
C ASN A 694 12.10 -32.76 -14.89
#